data_AF-J2GHX3-F1
#
_entry.id   AF-J2GHX3-F1
#
_cell.length_a   1.000
_cell.length_b   1.000
_cell.length_c   1.000
_cell.angle_alpha   90.00
_cell.angle_beta   90.00
_cell.angle_gamma   90.00
#
_symmetry.space_group_name_H-M   'P 1'
#
loop_
_entity.id
_entity.type
_entity.pdbx_description
1 polymer ?
#
loop_
_entity_poly.entity_id
_entity_poly.type
_entity_poly.pdbx_seq_one_letter_code
_entity_poly.pdbx_strand_id
1 'polypeptide(L)'
;MSGTKTQGAGQSSQALSGYGRLAWLLSTVAATALTAAPALAQQAPAPDATQVEEIVVTGSFATSLADALRIKRDAASITDSVSASDIGNFPAVNIAEALQRVPGVSISREAGEGQFVSVRGLGPNFQSVTLNGSPIAYNENIRNSDQSGRQFQFRVIPADLISAIVVAKAPTADLIDGGIGSNIDIQTAHALDVKPFVTARAFAHYENRSKESTPNGSISGAWRNADATFGVIAGLSYQTRDVQFDRFQHFGYTNRVINGQTVAVANDLVMTLEREERRRVSLMGGLEWKPSDKLSVTLDTLYSNFNNVIDEDRLSFELGGRSDFAARLAPGSAVIKNGVLYAGQINGGRINRNAEYSEQTHENLFVKLAADYEVAGWTISPALSYSKADSGLDTPLQRIDGRTADNPAGLVYSFAYGDDPVGDREIAKLQTNLDLTSPTAASYYRYRIRPTNSEDKDTTFLLNARRDFEARFGGVALETLRFGGQYTDRSRDYQRRDRVVELRPGTVVDASYTDQLLPSNVFNKTINSSFGTWRSYNRGKFGAAFIVPGEYDGTDPQSADLKPTGADLQQSYGVDEEVRALYGRADFTTSLGGKAVKGNLGLRWVSTDTLVKGTLLTATTSGTGAVTTVITPKEYEGSYKEFLPSANVTIDLNDNLLLRLAASRSLTRPSLADLRTATVPNSSLVSDVYERGQTAIDPATAAAWRGRRLIFQDAALSEVVAELARYTDTRMRIVDPALGRQRVTAIIPLDGPGSVVDRADRLLPIRLTRGGQGEVTVRAR
;
A
#
# COMPACT_ATOMS: atom_id res chain seq x y z
N MET A 1 -46.69 35.46 0.32
CA MET A 1 -47.51 35.50 1.54
C MET A 1 -47.09 34.33 2.43
N SER A 2 -46.80 34.65 3.70
CA SER A 2 -46.70 33.80 4.90
C SER A 2 -47.04 32.31 4.72
N GLY A 3 -46.25 31.31 5.10
CA GLY A 3 -45.31 31.21 6.22
C GLY A 3 -45.82 30.13 7.17
N THR A 4 -45.10 29.01 7.30
CA THR A 4 -44.98 28.17 8.53
C THR A 4 -44.00 27.01 8.28
N LYS A 5 -42.78 27.14 8.83
CA LYS A 5 -41.87 26.02 9.11
C LYS A 5 -42.07 25.66 10.59
N THR A 6 -42.43 24.42 10.87
CA THR A 6 -42.46 23.86 12.22
C THR A 6 -41.10 23.27 12.58
N GLN A 7 -40.60 23.70 13.73
CA GLN A 7 -39.42 23.16 14.42
C GLN A 7 -39.72 21.77 14.98
N GLY A 8 -38.73 20.89 14.93
CA GLY A 8 -38.64 19.67 15.72
C GLY A 8 -37.20 19.52 16.19
N ALA A 9 -36.88 20.06 17.36
CA ALA A 9 -35.62 19.85 18.05
C ALA A 9 -35.71 18.53 18.85
N GLY A 10 -34.69 17.68 18.73
CA GLY A 10 -34.61 16.39 19.42
C GLY A 10 -33.15 15.98 19.60
N GLN A 11 -32.61 16.44 20.73
CA GLN A 11 -31.33 16.14 21.40
C GLN A 11 -30.61 14.83 21.02
N SER A 12 -29.35 14.96 20.58
CA SER A 12 -28.30 13.95 20.78
C SER A 12 -26.91 14.61 20.62
N SER A 13 -26.40 15.21 21.69
CA SER A 13 -25.01 15.71 21.74
C SER A 13 -24.46 15.70 23.16
N GLN A 14 -24.18 14.52 23.72
CA GLN A 14 -23.29 14.38 24.87
C GLN A 14 -22.57 13.02 24.80
N ALA A 15 -21.43 12.99 24.11
CA ALA A 15 -20.29 12.08 24.31
C ALA A 15 -19.19 12.43 23.29
N LEU A 16 -18.66 13.65 23.33
CA LEU A 16 -17.46 14.07 22.60
C LEU A 16 -16.64 14.93 23.56
N SER A 17 -15.96 14.27 24.51
CA SER A 17 -15.07 14.95 25.47
C SER A 17 -13.71 14.27 25.47
N GLY A 18 -12.72 15.00 24.93
CA GLY A 18 -11.36 14.57 24.64
C GLY A 18 -11.34 14.04 23.21
N TYR A 19 -11.16 14.84 22.15
CA TYR A 19 -9.90 15.45 21.72
C TYR A 19 -10.07 16.86 21.11
N GLY A 20 -11.20 17.53 21.38
CA GLY A 20 -11.57 18.81 20.75
C GLY A 20 -10.79 20.07 21.14
N ARG A 21 -9.72 20.00 21.96
CA ARG A 21 -9.05 21.21 22.48
C ARG A 21 -7.90 21.76 21.63
N LEU A 22 -7.37 21.00 20.65
CA LEU A 22 -6.37 21.53 19.70
C LEU A 22 -6.99 22.06 18.40
N ALA A 23 -8.17 21.56 17.99
CA ALA A 23 -8.88 21.98 16.77
C ALA A 23 -9.50 23.39 16.86
N TRP A 24 -9.75 23.89 18.07
CA TRP A 24 -10.33 25.21 18.31
C TRP A 24 -9.31 26.36 18.39
N LEU A 25 -8.01 26.08 18.47
CA LEU A 25 -6.98 27.14 18.56
C LEU A 25 -6.50 27.62 17.18
N LEU A 26 -6.52 26.78 16.15
CA LEU A 26 -6.10 27.15 14.79
C LEU A 26 -7.23 27.73 13.92
N SER A 27 -8.49 27.50 14.27
CA SER A 27 -9.65 28.12 13.61
C SER A 27 -9.90 29.56 14.05
N THR A 28 -9.47 29.96 15.27
CA THR A 28 -9.61 31.33 15.78
C THR A 28 -8.50 32.30 15.38
N VAL A 29 -7.36 31.85 14.84
CA VAL A 29 -6.27 32.76 14.42
C VAL A 29 -6.46 33.26 12.97
N ALA A 30 -7.32 32.60 12.17
CA ALA A 30 -7.59 32.99 10.78
C ALA A 30 -8.72 34.05 10.62
N ALA A 31 -9.36 34.52 11.71
CA ALA A 31 -10.58 35.34 11.63
C ALA A 31 -10.46 36.81 12.12
N THR A 32 -9.28 37.27 12.56
CA THR A 32 -9.09 38.66 13.05
C THR A 32 -7.95 39.38 12.34
N ALA A 33 -8.11 39.66 11.05
CA ALA A 33 -7.35 40.69 10.34
C ALA A 33 -8.03 41.12 9.03
N LEU A 34 -9.32 41.47 9.06
CA LEU A 34 -9.98 42.17 7.95
C LEU A 34 -11.05 43.14 8.49
N THR A 35 -10.62 44.12 9.29
CA THR A 35 -11.38 45.37 9.43
C THR A 35 -10.89 46.33 8.36
N ALA A 36 -11.46 46.24 7.16
CA ALA A 36 -11.36 47.29 6.16
C ALA A 36 -12.15 48.50 6.66
N ALA A 37 -11.47 49.57 7.07
CA ALA A 37 -12.10 50.86 7.27
C ALA A 37 -12.52 51.44 5.90
N PRO A 38 -13.72 52.03 5.75
CA PRO A 38 -14.10 52.68 4.51
C PRO A 38 -13.34 54.01 4.43
N ALA A 39 -12.36 54.10 3.54
CA ALA A 39 -11.73 55.36 3.20
C ALA A 39 -12.68 56.18 2.31
N LEU A 40 -13.05 57.38 2.78
CA LEU A 40 -13.75 58.39 1.99
C LEU A 40 -12.86 58.80 0.80
N ALA A 41 -13.44 58.79 -0.40
CA ALA A 41 -12.75 59.15 -1.63
C ALA A 41 -12.30 60.62 -1.62
N GLN A 42 -10.98 60.84 -1.59
CA GLN A 42 -10.36 62.11 -1.92
C GLN A 42 -9.63 61.93 -3.26
N GLN A 43 -9.98 62.76 -4.25
CA GLN A 43 -9.35 62.78 -5.57
C GLN A 43 -7.87 63.17 -5.43
N ALA A 44 -6.97 62.22 -5.67
CA ALA A 44 -5.54 62.46 -5.81
C ALA A 44 -5.17 62.74 -7.28
N PRO A 45 -4.14 63.57 -7.55
CA PRO A 45 -3.70 63.89 -8.91
C PRO A 45 -3.11 62.66 -9.62
N ALA A 46 -3.11 62.68 -10.95
CA ALA A 46 -2.64 61.58 -11.81
C ALA A 46 -1.20 61.11 -11.44
N PRO A 47 -0.91 59.79 -11.44
CA PRO A 47 0.41 59.29 -11.09
C PRO A 47 1.41 59.55 -12.22
N ASP A 48 2.59 60.05 -11.84
CA ASP A 48 3.81 59.91 -12.63
C ASP A 48 4.07 58.42 -12.94
N ALA A 49 4.66 58.17 -14.11
CA ALA A 49 4.97 56.84 -14.62
C ALA A 49 5.68 55.97 -13.57
N THR A 50 4.93 55.04 -12.96
CA THR A 50 5.46 53.95 -12.16
C THR A 50 6.50 53.20 -12.98
N GLN A 51 7.77 53.28 -12.55
CA GLN A 51 8.71 52.20 -12.79
C GLN A 51 8.03 50.93 -12.26
N VAL A 52 7.73 50.01 -13.16
CA VAL A 52 7.26 48.68 -12.79
C VAL A 52 8.35 48.10 -11.88
N GLU A 53 8.04 47.86 -10.60
CA GLU A 53 8.86 47.01 -9.74
C GLU A 53 9.08 45.71 -10.52
N GLU A 54 10.34 45.40 -10.76
CA GLU A 54 10.78 44.26 -11.54
C GLU A 54 10.03 43.00 -11.08
N ILE A 55 9.11 42.50 -11.91
CA ILE A 55 8.50 41.18 -11.69
C ILE A 55 9.58 40.17 -12.03
N VAL A 56 10.44 39.87 -11.05
CA VAL A 56 11.40 38.79 -11.15
C VAL A 56 10.62 37.48 -11.06
N VAL A 57 10.46 36.82 -12.20
CA VAL A 57 9.94 35.45 -12.25
C VAL A 57 11.03 34.53 -11.70
N THR A 58 11.00 34.25 -10.39
CA THR A 58 12.05 33.47 -9.68
C THR A 58 11.92 31.95 -9.82
N GLY A 59 11.03 31.44 -10.67
CA GLY A 59 10.85 30.00 -10.84
C GLY A 59 10.44 29.62 -12.25
N SER A 60 11.39 29.14 -13.05
CA SER A 60 11.09 28.51 -14.34
C SER A 60 11.26 27.00 -14.23
N PHE A 61 10.41 26.23 -14.91
CA PHE A 61 10.62 24.79 -15.14
C PHE A 61 12.00 24.50 -15.79
N ALA A 62 12.58 25.47 -16.50
CA ALA A 62 13.92 25.34 -17.03
C ALA A 62 14.99 25.35 -15.91
N THR A 63 14.80 26.14 -14.84
CA THR A 63 15.68 26.18 -13.68
C THR A 63 15.62 24.86 -12.89
N SER A 64 14.42 24.34 -12.65
CA SER A 64 14.22 23.06 -11.94
C SER A 64 14.88 21.89 -12.67
N LEU A 65 14.70 21.83 -14.00
CA LEU A 65 15.32 20.84 -14.86
C LEU A 65 16.85 21.01 -14.91
N ALA A 66 17.35 22.25 -14.96
CA ALA A 66 18.79 22.52 -14.93
C ALA A 66 19.43 22.06 -13.61
N ASP A 67 18.76 22.29 -12.47
CA ASP A 67 19.21 21.81 -11.16
C ASP A 67 19.21 20.28 -11.09
N ALA A 68 18.12 19.63 -11.53
CA ALA A 68 18.04 18.16 -11.58
C ALA A 68 19.12 17.56 -12.49
N LEU A 69 19.41 18.20 -13.64
CA LEU A 69 20.48 17.81 -14.55
C LEU A 69 21.87 18.03 -13.96
N ARG A 70 22.08 19.11 -13.20
CA ARG A 70 23.34 19.38 -12.49
C ARG A 70 23.58 18.35 -11.40
N ILE A 71 22.60 18.10 -10.52
CA ILE A 71 22.65 17.02 -9.52
C ILE A 71 22.99 15.70 -10.20
N LYS A 72 22.31 15.37 -11.31
CA LYS A 72 22.59 14.16 -12.07
C LYS A 72 24.02 14.14 -12.62
N ARG A 73 24.50 15.22 -13.26
CA ARG A 73 25.83 15.32 -13.88
C ARG A 73 26.97 15.21 -12.85
N ASP A 74 26.75 15.74 -11.66
CA ASP A 74 27.75 15.78 -10.58
C ASP A 74 27.66 14.58 -9.64
N ALA A 75 26.55 13.86 -9.64
CA ALA A 75 26.35 12.69 -8.79
C ALA A 75 27.46 11.64 -8.99
N ALA A 76 27.93 11.12 -7.85
CA ALA A 76 28.93 10.07 -7.77
C ALA A 76 28.47 8.71 -8.31
N SER A 77 27.17 8.50 -8.45
CA SER A 77 26.58 7.27 -8.95
C SER A 77 25.41 7.54 -9.89
N ILE A 78 24.79 6.49 -10.43
CA ILE A 78 23.57 6.63 -11.25
C ILE A 78 22.44 7.12 -10.35
N THR A 79 22.16 8.42 -10.42
CA THR A 79 21.21 9.13 -9.58
C THR A 79 20.33 10.02 -10.45
N ASP A 80 19.07 10.12 -10.08
CA ASP A 80 18.14 11.11 -10.61
C ASP A 80 17.53 11.89 -9.44
N SER A 81 16.98 13.07 -9.71
CA SER A 81 16.39 13.90 -8.66
C SER A 81 15.18 14.68 -9.15
N VAL A 82 14.39 15.19 -8.20
CA VAL A 82 13.35 16.19 -8.40
C VAL A 82 13.65 17.36 -7.46
N SER A 83 13.60 18.60 -7.96
CA SER A 83 13.87 19.81 -7.17
C SER A 83 12.59 20.50 -6.68
N ALA A 84 12.73 21.39 -5.69
CA ALA A 84 11.63 22.13 -5.07
C ALA A 84 10.72 22.86 -6.07
N SER A 85 11.31 23.42 -7.12
CA SER A 85 10.56 24.10 -8.18
C SER A 85 9.70 23.12 -8.99
N ASP A 86 10.13 21.89 -9.24
CA ASP A 86 9.28 20.83 -9.84
C ASP A 86 8.21 20.27 -8.89
N ILE A 87 8.47 20.32 -7.59
CA ILE A 87 7.51 19.91 -6.55
C ILE A 87 6.41 20.98 -6.41
N GLY A 88 6.79 22.26 -6.38
CA GLY A 88 5.90 23.41 -6.14
C GLY A 88 5.14 23.93 -7.36
N ASN A 89 5.68 23.78 -8.58
CA ASN A 89 5.05 24.28 -9.82
C ASN A 89 3.82 23.48 -10.27
N PHE A 90 3.54 22.35 -9.62
CA PHE A 90 2.37 21.53 -9.90
C PHE A 90 1.54 21.36 -8.63
N PRO A 91 0.21 21.18 -8.76
CA PRO A 91 -0.64 20.83 -7.62
C PRO A 91 -0.40 19.36 -7.23
N ALA A 92 0.84 19.01 -6.87
CA ALA A 92 1.16 17.69 -6.34
C ALA A 92 0.55 17.58 -4.93
N VAL A 93 -0.30 16.58 -4.73
CA VAL A 93 -0.99 16.33 -3.46
C VAL A 93 0.01 15.88 -2.38
N ASN A 94 1.09 15.18 -2.79
CA ASN A 94 2.19 14.75 -1.94
C ASN A 94 3.48 14.48 -2.75
N ILE A 95 4.54 14.08 -2.06
CA ILE A 95 5.89 13.82 -2.60
C ILE A 95 5.92 12.65 -3.61
N ALA A 96 5.07 11.63 -3.43
CA ALA A 96 5.05 10.48 -4.33
C ALA A 96 4.69 10.91 -5.77
N GLU A 97 3.75 11.85 -5.91
CA GLU A 97 3.36 12.38 -7.22
C GLU A 97 4.52 13.13 -7.90
N ALA A 98 5.37 13.81 -7.12
CA ALA A 98 6.58 14.43 -7.65
C ALA A 98 7.60 13.39 -8.12
N LEU A 99 7.77 12.30 -7.37
CA LEU A 99 8.69 11.20 -7.70
C LEU A 99 8.33 10.45 -8.99
N GLN A 100 7.07 10.48 -9.43
CA GLN A 100 6.69 9.88 -10.73
C GLN A 100 7.42 10.52 -11.92
N ARG A 101 7.94 11.75 -11.78
CA ARG A 101 8.71 12.41 -12.84
C ARG A 101 10.12 11.85 -12.99
N VAL A 102 10.58 11.07 -12.02
CA VAL A 102 11.91 10.47 -12.05
C VAL A 102 11.92 9.27 -13.01
N PRO A 103 12.86 9.20 -13.97
CA PRO A 103 12.97 8.04 -14.86
C PRO A 103 13.13 6.71 -14.10
N GLY A 104 12.39 5.70 -14.55
CA GLY A 104 12.39 4.37 -13.92
C GLY A 104 11.69 4.31 -12.57
N VAL A 105 10.93 5.33 -12.19
CA VAL A 105 10.10 5.35 -10.99
C VAL A 105 8.63 5.18 -11.37
N SER A 106 7.93 4.30 -10.67
CA SER A 106 6.48 4.17 -10.72
C SER A 106 5.90 4.33 -9.32
N ILE A 107 4.64 4.74 -9.23
CA ILE A 107 3.96 4.93 -7.96
C ILE A 107 2.73 4.04 -7.85
N SER A 108 2.53 3.50 -6.65
CA SER A 108 1.25 2.88 -6.28
C SER A 108 0.33 3.96 -5.75
N ARG A 109 -0.89 4.00 -6.29
CA ARG A 109 -1.92 4.90 -5.83
C ARG A 109 -2.93 4.13 -5.01
N GLU A 110 -3.19 4.64 -3.83
CA GLU A 110 -4.40 4.32 -3.11
C GLU A 110 -5.32 5.51 -3.30
N ALA A 111 -6.56 5.26 -3.71
CA ALA A 111 -7.57 6.30 -3.66
C ALA A 111 -7.27 7.56 -4.53
N GLY A 112 -6.54 7.38 -5.64
CA GLY A 112 -6.12 8.49 -6.51
C GLY A 112 -5.05 9.39 -5.88
N GLU A 113 -4.36 8.92 -4.84
CA GLU A 113 -3.21 9.59 -4.21
C GLU A 113 -2.00 8.64 -4.20
N GLY A 114 -0.86 9.08 -4.69
CA GLY A 114 0.39 8.33 -4.61
C GLY A 114 0.75 8.02 -3.15
N GLN A 115 0.94 6.74 -2.83
CA GLN A 115 1.25 6.29 -1.47
C GLN A 115 2.65 5.68 -1.39
N PHE A 116 2.99 4.83 -2.38
CA PHE A 116 4.25 4.10 -2.41
C PHE A 116 4.99 4.29 -3.72
N VAL A 117 6.29 4.06 -3.68
CA VAL A 117 7.20 4.23 -4.80
C VAL A 117 7.89 2.91 -5.12
N SER A 118 7.94 2.56 -6.40
CA SER A 118 8.67 1.43 -6.95
C SER A 118 9.72 1.95 -7.92
N VAL A 119 10.95 1.43 -7.85
CA VAL A 119 12.06 1.87 -8.70
C VAL A 119 12.61 0.70 -9.49
N ARG A 120 12.75 0.88 -10.81
CA ARG A 120 13.21 -0.14 -11.77
C ARG A 120 12.39 -1.43 -11.73
N GLY A 121 11.09 -1.32 -11.47
CA GLY A 121 10.18 -2.47 -11.36
C GLY A 121 10.25 -3.21 -10.02
N LEU A 122 11.14 -2.83 -9.11
CA LEU A 122 11.19 -3.37 -7.76
C LEU A 122 10.19 -2.63 -6.87
N GLY A 123 9.35 -3.39 -6.16
CA GLY A 123 8.28 -2.86 -5.31
C GLY A 123 8.76 -1.98 -4.14
N PRO A 124 7.84 -1.42 -3.34
CA PRO A 124 8.19 -0.43 -2.32
C PRO A 124 9.05 -0.97 -1.17
N ASN A 125 8.98 -2.29 -0.89
CA ASN A 125 9.82 -2.96 0.11
C ASN A 125 11.32 -2.98 -0.26
N PHE A 126 11.65 -2.68 -1.52
CA PHE A 126 13.01 -2.72 -2.03
C PHE A 126 13.65 -1.33 -2.11
N GLN A 127 13.02 -0.32 -1.51
CA GLN A 127 13.55 1.05 -1.45
C GLN A 127 13.99 1.35 -0.01
N SER A 128 15.06 2.12 0.15
CA SER A 128 15.46 2.69 1.45
C SER A 128 15.15 4.17 1.43
N VAL A 129 14.44 4.70 2.44
CA VAL A 129 14.05 6.12 2.50
C VAL A 129 14.74 6.79 3.67
N THR A 130 15.36 7.95 3.40
CA THR A 130 16.01 8.79 4.41
C THR A 130 15.49 10.22 4.35
N LEU A 131 15.60 10.93 5.47
CA LEU A 131 15.39 12.37 5.56
C LEU A 131 16.73 13.02 5.93
N ASN A 132 17.25 13.87 5.05
CA ASN A 132 18.58 14.47 5.16
C ASN A 132 19.67 13.43 5.46
N GLY A 133 19.63 12.28 4.78
CA GLY A 133 20.59 11.20 4.90
C GLY A 133 20.49 10.34 6.17
N SER A 134 19.48 10.50 7.01
CA SER A 134 19.23 9.64 8.19
C SER A 134 17.95 8.81 8.02
N PRO A 135 17.88 7.58 8.58
CA PRO A 135 16.68 6.75 8.50
C PRO A 135 15.46 7.44 9.09
N ILE A 136 14.29 7.12 8.54
CA ILE A 136 12.99 7.57 9.05
C ILE A 136 12.11 6.35 9.38
N ALA A 137 11.37 6.42 10.48
CA ALA A 137 10.47 5.36 10.93
C ALA A 137 9.27 5.18 9.96
N TYR A 138 8.72 3.97 9.87
CA TYR A 138 7.65 3.63 8.92
C TYR A 138 6.30 3.46 9.64
N ASN A 139 5.26 4.16 9.20
CA ASN A 139 3.89 3.86 9.63
C ASN A 139 3.44 2.52 9.05
N GLU A 140 2.81 1.68 9.87
CA GLU A 140 2.19 0.43 9.43
C GLU A 140 0.76 0.67 8.91
N ASN A 141 0.31 -0.16 7.97
CA ASN A 141 -1.10 -0.23 7.59
C ASN A 141 -1.87 -1.04 8.63
N ILE A 142 -2.65 -0.34 9.42
CA ILE A 142 -3.49 -0.90 10.48
C ILE A 142 -4.92 -1.20 10.01
N ARG A 143 -5.26 -0.81 8.76
CA ARG A 143 -6.56 -1.08 8.13
C ARG A 143 -6.64 -2.53 7.66
N ASN A 144 -5.73 -2.90 6.75
CA ASN A 144 -5.71 -4.16 6.01
C ASN A 144 -4.29 -4.75 6.00
N SER A 145 -4.15 -6.06 6.12
CA SER A 145 -2.88 -6.79 6.26
C SER A 145 -1.96 -6.79 5.02
N ASP A 146 -2.13 -5.86 4.09
CA ASP A 146 -1.46 -5.84 2.78
C ASP A 146 -0.23 -4.93 2.72
N GLN A 147 0.00 -4.07 3.73
CA GLN A 147 1.31 -3.43 3.90
C GLN A 147 2.21 -4.34 4.75
N SER A 148 3.47 -4.41 4.34
CA SER A 148 4.45 -5.35 4.83
C SER A 148 5.66 -4.55 5.32
N GLY A 149 5.53 -3.97 6.53
CA GLY A 149 6.60 -3.63 7.47
C GLY A 149 7.65 -2.55 7.16
N ARG A 150 8.13 -2.38 5.92
CA ARG A 150 9.27 -1.47 5.59
C ARG A 150 8.99 -0.47 4.48
N GLN A 151 7.75 -0.35 4.05
CA GLN A 151 7.34 0.57 2.99
C GLN A 151 7.13 1.95 3.60
N PHE A 152 7.89 2.95 3.15
CA PHE A 152 7.64 4.32 3.55
C PHE A 152 6.40 4.86 2.84
N GLN A 153 5.43 5.36 3.60
CA GLN A 153 4.24 6.03 3.05
C GLN A 153 4.59 7.48 2.72
N PHE A 154 4.94 7.77 1.47
CA PHE A 154 5.28 9.13 1.02
C PHE A 154 4.13 10.14 1.17
N ARG A 155 2.92 9.62 1.34
CA ARG A 155 1.72 10.38 1.67
C ARG A 155 1.87 11.17 2.99
N VAL A 156 2.69 10.74 3.95
CA VAL A 156 2.74 11.38 5.29
C VAL A 156 3.57 12.66 5.33
N ILE A 157 4.39 12.97 4.31
CA ILE A 157 5.27 14.13 4.34
C ILE A 157 4.74 15.23 3.37
N PRO A 158 4.61 16.49 3.82
CA PRO A 158 4.19 17.62 2.98
C PRO A 158 5.27 18.02 1.98
N ALA A 159 4.85 18.65 0.89
CA ALA A 159 5.72 19.05 -0.21
C ALA A 159 6.43 20.41 -0.01
N ASP A 160 5.90 21.27 0.86
CA ASP A 160 6.17 22.72 0.87
C ASP A 160 7.57 23.14 1.39
N LEU A 161 8.34 22.23 1.99
CA LEU A 161 9.66 22.51 2.57
C LEU A 161 10.77 21.54 2.11
N ILE A 162 10.50 20.81 1.04
CA ILE A 162 11.46 19.87 0.44
C ILE A 162 12.23 20.61 -0.65
N SER A 163 13.55 20.63 -0.52
CA SER A 163 14.47 21.22 -1.50
C SER A 163 14.70 20.29 -2.68
N ALA A 164 14.86 18.99 -2.41
CA ALA A 164 15.07 17.97 -3.42
C ALA A 164 14.66 16.59 -2.92
N ILE A 165 14.42 15.69 -3.86
CA ILE A 165 14.33 14.26 -3.60
C ILE A 165 15.36 13.59 -4.50
N VAL A 166 16.32 12.90 -3.90
CA VAL A 166 17.44 12.26 -4.59
C VAL A 166 17.21 10.76 -4.63
N VAL A 167 17.09 10.20 -5.83
CA VAL A 167 16.87 8.77 -6.06
C VAL A 167 18.17 8.16 -6.58
N ALA A 168 19.00 7.69 -5.65
CA ALA A 168 20.23 6.97 -5.95
C ALA A 168 19.90 5.53 -6.34
N LYS A 169 20.13 5.23 -7.62
CA LYS A 169 19.82 3.92 -8.19
C LYS A 169 21.04 3.00 -8.25
N ALA A 170 22.24 3.53 -8.09
CA ALA A 170 23.45 2.74 -7.87
C ALA A 170 24.03 3.14 -6.51
N PRO A 171 24.19 2.19 -5.58
CA PRO A 171 24.70 2.51 -4.26
C PRO A 171 26.18 2.89 -4.30
N THR A 172 26.57 3.76 -3.38
CA THR A 172 27.96 4.00 -2.98
C THR A 172 28.13 3.53 -1.54
N ALA A 173 29.35 3.21 -1.12
CA ALA A 173 29.60 2.61 0.19
C ALA A 173 29.20 3.51 1.39
N ASP A 174 29.11 4.82 1.18
CA ASP A 174 28.70 5.84 2.15
C ASP A 174 27.17 5.97 2.32
N LEU A 175 26.37 5.39 1.43
CA LEU A 175 24.92 5.35 1.61
C LEU A 175 24.53 4.33 2.67
N ILE A 176 23.45 4.63 3.40
CA ILE A 176 22.82 3.67 4.30
C ILE A 176 22.40 2.44 3.49
N ASP A 177 22.68 1.26 4.03
CA ASP A 177 22.32 0.01 3.39
C ASP A 177 20.79 -0.23 3.36
N GLY A 178 20.37 -1.19 2.54
CA GLY A 178 18.97 -1.30 2.12
C GLY A 178 18.77 -0.64 0.76
N GLY A 179 17.64 -0.91 0.12
CA GLY A 179 17.30 -0.24 -1.14
C GLY A 179 17.93 -0.86 -2.39
N ILE A 180 17.80 -2.18 -2.61
CA ILE A 180 18.25 -2.81 -3.88
C ILE A 180 17.59 -2.18 -5.12
N GLY A 181 16.38 -1.64 -4.97
CA GLY A 181 15.73 -0.80 -5.97
C GLY A 181 16.36 0.60 -6.05
N SER A 182 16.43 1.29 -4.91
CA SER A 182 17.07 2.59 -4.76
C SER A 182 17.18 3.02 -3.30
N ASN A 183 18.10 3.95 -3.05
CA ASN A 183 18.11 4.80 -1.87
C ASN A 183 17.45 6.14 -2.26
N ILE A 184 16.37 6.51 -1.56
CA ILE A 184 15.61 7.74 -1.79
C ILE A 184 15.85 8.66 -0.59
N ASP A 185 16.55 9.75 -0.82
CA ASP A 185 16.80 10.77 0.20
C ASP A 185 15.90 11.98 -0.03
N ILE A 186 15.08 12.30 0.96
CA ILE A 186 14.26 13.51 1.00
C ILE A 186 15.12 14.59 1.65
N GLN A 187 15.33 15.68 0.94
CA GLN A 187 16.17 16.79 1.41
C GLN A 187 15.31 17.99 1.73
N THR A 188 15.47 18.55 2.92
CA THR A 188 14.82 19.80 3.31
C THR A 188 15.61 21.01 2.83
N ALA A 189 14.96 22.17 2.77
CA ALA A 189 15.69 23.42 2.56
C ALA A 189 16.49 23.81 3.81
N HIS A 190 17.68 24.38 3.58
CA HIS A 190 18.59 24.88 4.60
C HIS A 190 18.43 26.41 4.71
N ALA A 191 18.31 26.94 5.93
CA ALA A 191 18.03 28.35 6.19
C ALA A 191 19.15 29.30 5.73
N LEU A 192 20.40 28.84 5.74
CA LEU A 192 21.56 29.62 5.31
C LEU A 192 21.72 29.65 3.79
N ASP A 193 21.16 28.68 3.07
CA ASP A 193 21.24 28.57 1.61
C ASP A 193 20.18 29.40 0.88
N VAL A 194 19.18 29.88 1.61
CA VAL A 194 18.06 30.67 1.07
C VAL A 194 18.11 32.12 1.56
N LYS A 195 17.59 33.04 0.75
CA LYS A 195 17.32 34.40 1.21
C LYS A 195 16.12 34.37 2.18
N PRO A 196 16.05 35.25 3.19
CA PRO A 196 14.87 35.33 4.05
C PRO A 196 13.59 35.48 3.24
N PHE A 197 12.56 34.71 3.58
CA PHE A 197 11.27 34.72 2.90
C PHE A 197 10.14 34.33 3.83
N VAL A 198 8.92 34.70 3.44
CA VAL A 198 7.67 34.16 3.99
C VAL A 198 6.77 33.83 2.81
N THR A 199 6.27 32.61 2.79
CA THR A 199 5.36 32.10 1.77
C THR A 199 4.09 31.61 2.44
N ALA A 200 2.94 31.96 1.87
CA ALA A 200 1.65 31.42 2.28
C ALA A 200 0.90 30.92 1.04
N ARG A 201 0.24 29.78 1.17
CA ARG A 201 -0.57 29.15 0.13
C ARG A 201 -1.93 28.79 0.70
N ALA A 202 -2.98 29.05 -0.06
CA ALA A 202 -4.33 28.56 0.22
C ALA A 202 -4.96 28.05 -1.08
N PHE A 203 -5.65 26.92 -1.01
CA PHE A 203 -6.35 26.33 -2.14
C PHE A 203 -7.50 25.44 -1.64
N ALA A 204 -8.37 24.99 -2.55
CA ALA A 204 -9.41 24.04 -2.23
C ALA A 204 -9.39 22.88 -3.24
N HIS A 205 -9.64 21.66 -2.76
CA HIS A 205 -9.85 20.50 -3.62
C HIS A 205 -11.36 20.28 -3.78
N TYR A 206 -11.83 20.11 -5.01
CA TYR A 206 -13.22 19.78 -5.30
C TYR A 206 -13.32 18.33 -5.78
N GLU A 207 -14.04 17.50 -5.05
CA GLU A 207 -14.20 16.10 -5.40
C GLU A 207 -15.49 15.88 -6.20
N ASN A 208 -15.34 15.43 -7.45
CA ASN A 208 -16.45 15.37 -8.39
C ASN A 208 -17.53 14.35 -8.00
N ARG A 209 -17.19 13.30 -7.25
CA ARG A 209 -18.15 12.29 -6.80
C ARG A 209 -18.96 12.76 -5.60
N SER A 210 -18.29 13.13 -4.52
CA SER A 210 -18.94 13.59 -3.27
C SER A 210 -19.52 14.99 -3.39
N LYS A 211 -19.07 15.80 -4.37
CA LYS A 211 -19.42 17.23 -4.53
C LYS A 211 -18.90 18.11 -3.39
N GLU A 212 -17.98 17.59 -2.59
CA GLU A 212 -17.38 18.30 -1.47
C GLU A 212 -16.20 19.16 -1.92
N SER A 213 -16.03 20.31 -1.24
CA SER A 213 -14.87 21.19 -1.38
C SER A 213 -14.10 21.24 -0.09
N THR A 214 -12.83 20.83 -0.10
CA THR A 214 -12.00 20.80 1.10
C THR A 214 -10.93 21.90 1.07
N PRO A 215 -10.83 22.77 2.09
CA PRO A 215 -9.82 23.83 2.14
C PRO A 215 -8.47 23.29 2.58
N ASN A 216 -7.42 23.80 1.96
CA ASN A 216 -6.04 23.40 2.18
C ASN A 216 -5.15 24.64 2.23
N GLY A 217 -4.04 24.57 2.95
CA GLY A 217 -3.08 25.67 2.96
C GLY A 217 -1.80 25.36 3.69
N SER A 218 -0.81 26.22 3.48
CA SER A 218 0.47 26.14 4.15
C SER A 218 1.09 27.51 4.33
N ILE A 219 1.93 27.62 5.35
CA ILE A 219 2.77 28.78 5.61
C ILE A 219 4.18 28.29 5.89
N SER A 220 5.17 28.90 5.26
CA SER A 220 6.57 28.62 5.49
C SER A 220 7.39 29.90 5.46
N GLY A 221 8.55 29.88 6.10
CA GLY A 221 9.46 31.00 6.06
C GLY A 221 10.84 30.61 6.51
N ALA A 222 11.81 31.36 6.02
CA ALA A 222 13.20 31.27 6.43
C ALA A 222 13.68 32.65 6.87
N TRP A 223 14.53 32.66 7.88
CA TRP A 223 15.25 33.82 8.34
C TRP A 223 16.71 33.44 8.60
N ARG A 224 17.62 34.37 8.32
CA ARG A 224 19.03 34.27 8.71
C ARG A 224 19.54 35.63 9.15
N ASN A 225 20.55 35.65 10.01
CA ASN A 225 21.23 36.88 10.36
C ASN A 225 22.00 37.46 9.14
N ALA A 226 22.39 38.73 9.23
CA ALA A 226 23.09 39.42 8.14
C ALA A 226 24.37 38.70 7.70
N ASP A 227 25.10 38.11 8.64
CA ASP A 227 26.36 37.41 8.39
C ASP A 227 26.17 35.98 7.85
N ALA A 228 24.93 35.49 7.72
CA ALA A 228 24.59 34.13 7.32
C ALA A 228 25.31 33.03 8.16
N THR A 229 25.53 33.32 9.45
CA THR A 229 26.12 32.39 10.43
C THR A 229 25.08 31.72 11.31
N PHE A 230 23.85 32.22 11.33
CA PHE A 230 22.73 31.58 12.02
C PHE A 230 21.44 31.77 11.23
N GLY A 231 20.68 30.69 11.07
CA GLY A 231 19.43 30.69 10.32
C GLY A 231 18.42 29.70 10.87
N VAL A 232 17.14 30.03 10.66
CA VAL A 232 16.00 29.18 10.99
C VAL A 232 15.07 29.13 9.79
N ILE A 233 14.57 27.94 9.47
CA ILE A 233 13.50 27.71 8.51
C ILE A 233 12.40 26.91 9.18
N ALA A 234 11.15 27.26 8.93
CA ALA A 234 10.01 26.55 9.49
C ALA A 234 8.83 26.60 8.55
N GLY A 235 7.92 25.63 8.68
CA GLY A 235 6.69 25.63 7.92
C GLY A 235 5.67 24.66 8.46
N LEU A 236 4.42 25.06 8.27
CA LEU A 236 3.21 24.38 8.70
C LEU A 236 2.34 24.15 7.47
N SER A 237 1.86 22.92 7.30
CA SER A 237 0.92 22.55 6.25
C SER A 237 -0.32 21.91 6.85
N TYR A 238 -1.48 22.29 6.32
CA TYR A 238 -2.78 21.73 6.64
C TYR A 238 -3.46 21.28 5.36
N GLN A 239 -3.79 20.00 5.28
CA GLN A 239 -4.46 19.44 4.14
C GLN A 239 -5.69 18.64 4.56
N THR A 240 -6.77 18.78 3.79
CA THR A 240 -7.99 17.99 3.93
C THR A 240 -8.45 17.51 2.58
N ARG A 241 -9.00 16.29 2.56
CA ARG A 241 -9.53 15.69 1.35
C ARG A 241 -10.62 14.69 1.67
N ASP A 242 -11.75 14.86 1.03
CA ASP A 242 -12.83 13.90 1.05
C ASP A 242 -12.77 13.10 -0.24
N VAL A 243 -12.83 11.77 -0.14
CA VAL A 243 -12.79 10.89 -1.30
C VAL A 243 -13.87 9.84 -1.23
N GLN A 244 -14.43 9.50 -2.39
CA GLN A 244 -15.42 8.45 -2.51
C GLN A 244 -14.98 7.40 -3.55
N PHE A 245 -15.01 6.13 -3.14
CA PHE A 245 -14.77 4.96 -3.98
C PHE A 245 -16.05 4.16 -4.13
N ASP A 246 -16.41 3.94 -5.39
CA ASP A 246 -17.47 3.00 -5.74
C ASP A 246 -16.79 1.80 -6.43
N ARG A 247 -16.72 0.65 -5.75
CA ARG A 247 -16.03 -0.56 -6.24
C ARG A 247 -17.02 -1.67 -6.57
N PHE A 248 -16.92 -2.22 -7.77
CA PHE A 248 -17.59 -3.47 -8.15
C PHE A 248 -16.56 -4.59 -8.26
N GLN A 249 -16.71 -5.65 -7.48
CA GLN A 249 -15.71 -6.72 -7.34
C GLN A 249 -16.39 -8.09 -7.25
N HIS A 250 -15.60 -9.15 -7.41
CA HIS A 250 -15.96 -10.51 -7.01
C HIS A 250 -14.74 -11.16 -6.35
N PHE A 251 -14.96 -12.04 -5.38
CA PHE A 251 -13.90 -12.70 -4.62
C PHE A 251 -13.67 -14.13 -5.09
N GLY A 252 -13.04 -14.25 -6.26
CA GLY A 252 -12.61 -15.52 -6.84
C GLY A 252 -13.71 -16.27 -7.58
N TYR A 253 -13.36 -17.46 -8.08
CA TYR A 253 -14.25 -18.35 -8.83
C TYR A 253 -14.29 -19.72 -8.17
N THR A 254 -15.46 -20.36 -8.23
CA THR A 254 -15.63 -21.77 -7.89
C THR A 254 -16.20 -22.52 -9.09
N ASN A 255 -15.62 -23.68 -9.40
CA ASN A 255 -16.14 -24.56 -10.44
C ASN A 255 -17.45 -25.21 -9.97
N ARG A 256 -18.49 -25.09 -10.79
CA ARG A 256 -19.81 -25.69 -10.57
C ARG A 256 -20.23 -26.49 -11.80
N VAL A 257 -21.01 -27.55 -11.58
CA VAL A 257 -21.59 -28.33 -12.68
C VAL A 257 -22.93 -27.71 -13.05
N ILE A 258 -23.04 -27.20 -14.27
CA ILE A 258 -24.25 -26.59 -14.82
C ILE A 258 -24.54 -27.30 -16.14
N ASN A 259 -25.73 -27.89 -16.28
CA ASN A 259 -26.13 -28.65 -17.48
C ASN A 259 -25.09 -29.72 -17.90
N GLY A 260 -24.46 -30.38 -16.93
CA GLY A 260 -23.44 -31.41 -17.16
C GLY A 260 -22.05 -30.88 -17.57
N GLN A 261 -21.86 -29.56 -17.62
CA GLN A 261 -20.57 -28.92 -17.91
C GLN A 261 -19.97 -28.33 -16.63
N THR A 262 -18.65 -28.47 -16.46
CA THR A 262 -17.90 -27.74 -15.44
C THR A 262 -17.72 -26.30 -15.88
N VAL A 263 -18.26 -25.36 -15.11
CA VAL A 263 -18.28 -23.93 -15.40
C VAL A 263 -17.65 -23.18 -14.22
N ALA A 264 -16.75 -22.26 -14.51
CA ALA A 264 -16.22 -21.32 -13.52
C ALA A 264 -17.30 -20.27 -13.21
N VAL A 265 -17.69 -20.17 -11.94
CA VAL A 265 -18.70 -19.22 -11.47
C VAL A 265 -18.05 -18.30 -10.46
N ALA A 266 -18.17 -16.98 -10.67
CA ALA A 266 -17.73 -16.00 -9.68
C ALA A 266 -18.38 -16.29 -8.33
N ASN A 267 -17.64 -16.13 -7.22
CA ASN A 267 -18.15 -16.54 -5.92
C ASN A 267 -19.27 -15.63 -5.41
N ASP A 268 -19.20 -14.36 -5.76
CA ASP A 268 -20.13 -13.30 -5.39
C ASP A 268 -20.05 -12.14 -6.39
N LEU A 269 -20.99 -11.21 -6.29
CA LEU A 269 -20.91 -9.88 -6.88
C LEU A 269 -20.99 -8.87 -5.75
N VAL A 270 -19.97 -8.03 -5.62
CA VAL A 270 -19.80 -7.15 -4.48
C VAL A 270 -19.77 -5.72 -4.95
N MET A 271 -20.67 -4.91 -4.39
CA MET A 271 -20.67 -3.46 -4.51
C MET A 271 -20.23 -2.87 -3.19
N THR A 272 -19.22 -2.02 -3.23
CA THR A 272 -18.72 -1.30 -2.07
C THR A 272 -18.76 0.18 -2.34
N LEU A 273 -19.50 0.91 -1.51
CA LEU A 273 -19.43 2.36 -1.39
C LEU A 273 -18.50 2.66 -0.21
N GLU A 274 -17.40 3.34 -0.47
CA GLU A 274 -16.44 3.72 0.56
C GLU A 274 -16.21 5.22 0.49
N ARG A 275 -16.25 5.87 1.65
CA ARG A 275 -15.99 7.29 1.82
C ARG A 275 -14.86 7.45 2.81
N GLU A 276 -13.93 8.32 2.47
CA GLU A 276 -12.78 8.64 3.31
C GLU A 276 -12.70 10.14 3.56
N GLU A 277 -12.53 10.54 4.82
CA GLU A 277 -12.21 11.91 5.20
C GLU A 277 -10.77 11.94 5.72
N ARG A 278 -9.89 12.55 4.92
CA ARG A 278 -8.45 12.61 5.19
C ARG A 278 -8.07 13.98 5.69
N ARG A 279 -7.31 14.02 6.79
CA ARG A 279 -6.75 15.25 7.36
C ARG A 279 -5.27 15.07 7.64
N ARG A 280 -4.46 16.04 7.25
CA ARG A 280 -3.02 16.06 7.50
C ARG A 280 -2.61 17.39 8.11
N VAL A 281 -1.86 17.32 9.20
CA VAL A 281 -1.14 18.46 9.77
C VAL A 281 0.33 18.09 9.79
N SER A 282 1.17 18.95 9.25
CA SER A 282 2.61 18.70 9.21
C SER A 282 3.39 19.94 9.57
N LEU A 283 4.38 19.78 10.45
CA LEU A 283 5.32 20.79 10.87
C LEU A 283 6.72 20.35 10.46
N MET A 284 7.48 21.22 9.83
CA MET A 284 8.90 21.03 9.55
C MET A 284 9.68 22.23 10.06
N GLY A 285 10.88 21.98 10.56
CA GLY A 285 11.76 23.01 11.08
C GLY A 285 13.22 22.64 10.91
N GLY A 286 14.03 23.64 10.58
CA GLY A 286 15.48 23.54 10.46
C GLY A 286 16.14 24.71 11.17
N LEU A 287 17.19 24.45 11.93
CA LEU A 287 18.09 25.46 12.50
C LEU A 287 19.50 25.17 12.02
N GLU A 288 20.20 26.21 11.60
CA GLU A 288 21.59 26.13 11.18
C GLU A 288 22.43 27.16 11.92
N TRP A 289 23.58 26.73 12.40
CA TRP A 289 24.51 27.58 13.12
C TRP A 289 25.94 27.29 12.67
N LYS A 290 26.62 28.31 12.17
CA LYS A 290 28.03 28.34 11.81
C LYS A 290 28.79 29.22 12.80
N PRO A 291 29.12 28.71 14.01
CA PRO A 291 29.87 29.48 15.01
C PRO A 291 31.28 29.87 14.56
N SER A 292 31.84 29.18 13.56
CA SER A 292 33.12 29.51 12.94
C SER A 292 33.17 28.97 11.51
N ASP A 293 34.16 29.36 10.73
CA ASP A 293 34.38 28.84 9.36
C ASP A 293 34.62 27.32 9.32
N LYS A 294 35.04 26.73 10.45
CA LYS A 294 35.37 25.31 10.58
C LYS A 294 34.28 24.46 11.21
N LEU A 295 33.21 25.07 11.72
CA LEU A 295 32.17 24.34 12.43
C LEU A 295 30.81 24.83 11.97
N SER A 296 30.00 23.91 11.45
CA SER A 296 28.58 24.10 11.25
C SER A 296 27.80 23.06 12.04
N VAL A 297 26.62 23.44 12.54
CA VAL A 297 25.71 22.60 13.30
C VAL A 297 24.32 22.77 12.72
N THR A 298 23.62 21.67 12.50
CA THR A 298 22.25 21.65 11.97
C THR A 298 21.33 20.85 12.88
N LEU A 299 20.11 21.36 13.06
CA LEU A 299 19.01 20.67 13.72
C LEU A 299 17.84 20.60 12.75
N ASP A 300 17.48 19.39 12.33
CA ASP A 300 16.35 19.12 11.45
C ASP A 300 15.21 18.46 12.23
N THR A 301 13.99 18.89 11.97
CA THR A 301 12.78 18.38 12.63
C THR A 301 11.63 18.21 11.65
N LEU A 302 10.87 17.13 11.83
CA LEU A 302 9.62 16.87 11.13
C LEU A 302 8.63 16.26 12.13
N TYR A 303 7.44 16.82 12.19
CA TYR A 303 6.26 16.20 12.79
C TYR A 303 5.15 16.13 11.76
N SER A 304 4.48 14.99 11.65
CA SER A 304 3.30 14.84 10.80
C SER A 304 2.25 14.00 11.51
N ASN A 305 0.99 14.43 11.40
CA ASN A 305 -0.18 13.71 11.87
C ASN A 305 -1.15 13.58 10.70
N PHE A 306 -1.45 12.35 10.30
CA PHE A 306 -2.36 12.01 9.22
C PHE A 306 -3.50 11.15 9.77
N ASN A 307 -4.71 11.71 9.73
CA ASN A 307 -5.93 11.05 10.16
C ASN A 307 -6.77 10.68 8.95
N ASN A 308 -7.37 9.49 8.98
CA ASN A 308 -8.24 9.00 7.94
C ASN A 308 -9.47 8.33 8.55
N VAL A 309 -10.63 8.96 8.42
CA VAL A 309 -11.92 8.37 8.77
C VAL A 309 -12.42 7.60 7.57
N ILE A 310 -12.69 6.31 7.75
CA ILE A 310 -13.13 5.41 6.67
C ILE A 310 -14.52 4.90 6.99
N ASP A 311 -15.42 5.06 6.04
CA ASP A 311 -16.82 4.65 6.10
C ASP A 311 -17.12 3.78 4.88
N GLU A 312 -17.22 2.46 5.08
CA GLU A 312 -17.45 1.48 4.01
C GLU A 312 -18.80 0.80 4.17
N ASP A 313 -19.58 0.77 3.09
CA ASP A 313 -20.88 0.10 2.99
C ASP A 313 -20.87 -0.87 1.80
N ARG A 314 -21.18 -2.14 2.08
CA ARG A 314 -21.06 -3.22 1.11
C ARG A 314 -22.37 -3.98 0.95
N LEU A 315 -22.72 -4.23 -0.30
CA LEU A 315 -23.81 -5.12 -0.70
C LEU A 315 -23.23 -6.25 -1.56
N SER A 316 -23.45 -7.50 -1.17
CA SER A 316 -22.88 -8.67 -1.85
C SER A 316 -23.95 -9.69 -2.22
N PHE A 317 -23.97 -10.11 -3.48
CA PHE A 317 -24.85 -11.15 -4.00
C PHE A 317 -24.06 -12.46 -4.07
N GLU A 318 -24.42 -13.46 -3.27
CA GLU A 318 -23.72 -14.76 -3.29
C GLU A 318 -24.00 -15.52 -4.60
N LEU A 319 -22.99 -16.14 -5.18
CA LEU A 319 -23.09 -16.93 -6.41
C LEU A 319 -22.38 -18.28 -6.20
N GLY A 320 -21.31 -18.53 -6.96
CA GLY A 320 -20.59 -19.80 -7.03
C GLY A 320 -19.97 -20.22 -5.71
N GLY A 321 -19.75 -19.31 -4.76
CA GLY A 321 -19.18 -19.62 -3.45
C GLY A 321 -20.10 -20.53 -2.62
N ARG A 322 -21.39 -20.58 -2.94
CA ARG A 322 -22.33 -21.49 -2.29
C ARG A 322 -22.31 -22.89 -2.92
N SER A 323 -22.28 -23.91 -2.08
CA SER A 323 -22.35 -25.31 -2.51
C SER A 323 -23.67 -25.66 -3.20
N ASP A 324 -24.75 -24.97 -2.87
CA ASP A 324 -26.10 -25.16 -3.43
C ASP A 324 -26.39 -24.28 -4.67
N PHE A 325 -25.40 -23.54 -5.18
CA PHE A 325 -25.57 -22.59 -6.29
C PHE A 325 -26.30 -23.19 -7.50
N ALA A 326 -25.88 -24.38 -7.96
CA ALA A 326 -26.41 -25.00 -9.17
C ALA A 326 -27.91 -25.34 -9.05
N ALA A 327 -28.39 -25.66 -7.84
CA ALA A 327 -29.81 -25.91 -7.58
C ALA A 327 -30.65 -24.62 -7.59
N ARG A 328 -30.02 -23.46 -7.42
CA ARG A 328 -30.68 -22.15 -7.38
C ARG A 328 -30.69 -21.43 -8.72
N LEU A 329 -29.81 -21.82 -9.64
CA LEU A 329 -29.77 -21.25 -10.97
C LEU A 329 -31.07 -21.59 -11.71
N ALA A 330 -31.83 -20.57 -12.08
CA ALA A 330 -33.11 -20.75 -12.73
C ALA A 330 -32.92 -21.53 -14.05
N PRO A 331 -33.71 -22.58 -14.30
CA PRO A 331 -33.58 -23.39 -15.52
C PRO A 331 -33.60 -22.54 -16.78
N GLY A 332 -32.65 -22.77 -17.68
CA GLY A 332 -32.53 -22.04 -18.95
C GLY A 332 -31.99 -20.61 -18.85
N SER A 333 -31.71 -20.08 -17.65
CA SER A 333 -31.21 -18.70 -17.49
C SER A 333 -29.70 -18.56 -17.69
N ALA A 334 -28.95 -19.66 -17.65
CA ALA A 334 -27.50 -19.65 -17.69
C ALA A 334 -26.96 -19.22 -19.05
N VAL A 335 -26.14 -18.17 -19.08
CA VAL A 335 -25.35 -17.78 -20.25
C VAL A 335 -23.89 -18.11 -19.96
N ILE A 336 -23.34 -19.09 -20.67
CA ILE A 336 -21.95 -19.53 -20.49
C ILE A 336 -21.13 -19.07 -21.69
N LYS A 337 -20.04 -18.35 -21.44
CA LYS A 337 -19.07 -17.93 -22.46
C LYS A 337 -17.69 -18.44 -22.03
N ASN A 338 -17.00 -19.18 -22.90
CA ASN A 338 -15.65 -19.70 -22.66
C ASN A 338 -15.48 -20.43 -21.30
N GLY A 339 -16.47 -21.23 -20.89
CA GLY A 339 -16.43 -21.97 -19.63
C GLY A 339 -16.69 -21.14 -18.37
N VAL A 340 -17.07 -19.87 -18.51
CA VAL A 340 -17.43 -18.97 -17.39
C VAL A 340 -18.92 -18.64 -17.45
N LEU A 341 -19.58 -18.61 -16.29
CA LEU A 341 -20.97 -18.15 -16.19
C LEU A 341 -21.02 -16.62 -16.29
N TYR A 342 -21.56 -16.12 -17.40
CA TYR A 342 -21.61 -14.70 -17.74
C TYR A 342 -22.92 -14.01 -17.35
N ALA A 343 -24.02 -14.77 -17.32
CA ALA A 343 -25.32 -14.30 -16.85
C ALA A 343 -26.15 -15.45 -16.28
N GLY A 344 -27.09 -15.10 -15.43
CA GLY A 344 -28.02 -16.06 -14.84
C GLY A 344 -29.06 -15.38 -13.95
N GLN A 345 -30.12 -16.12 -13.65
CA GLN A 345 -31.07 -15.77 -12.61
C GLN A 345 -30.96 -16.76 -11.47
N ILE A 346 -30.91 -16.26 -10.24
CA ILE A 346 -30.82 -17.04 -9.01
C ILE A 346 -32.16 -16.98 -8.28
N ASN A 347 -32.72 -18.14 -7.99
CA ASN A 347 -33.94 -18.31 -7.21
C ASN A 347 -33.58 -18.72 -5.77
N GLY A 348 -34.02 -17.92 -4.80
CA GLY A 348 -33.76 -18.14 -3.37
C GLY A 348 -32.30 -17.95 -2.97
N GLY A 349 -31.56 -17.04 -3.60
CA GLY A 349 -30.15 -16.81 -3.25
C GLY A 349 -29.95 -16.10 -1.90
N ARG A 350 -28.77 -15.50 -1.69
CA ARG A 350 -28.47 -14.73 -0.47
C ARG A 350 -27.79 -13.41 -0.81
N ILE A 351 -28.28 -12.34 -0.18
CA ILE A 351 -27.70 -11.01 -0.26
C ILE A 351 -27.16 -10.64 1.12
N ASN A 352 -25.88 -10.28 1.19
CA ASN A 352 -25.21 -9.81 2.39
C ASN A 352 -25.12 -8.29 2.36
N ARG A 353 -25.30 -7.67 3.53
CA ARG A 353 -25.08 -6.24 3.77
C ARG A 353 -24.06 -6.09 4.89
N ASN A 354 -22.90 -5.56 4.58
CA ASN A 354 -21.84 -5.33 5.56
C ASN A 354 -21.53 -3.83 5.62
N ALA A 355 -21.19 -3.33 6.80
CA ALA A 355 -20.61 -2.00 6.94
C ALA A 355 -19.35 -2.08 7.78
N GLU A 356 -18.35 -1.30 7.39
CA GLU A 356 -17.12 -1.11 8.15
C GLU A 356 -16.93 0.36 8.48
N TYR A 357 -16.26 0.61 9.60
CA TYR A 357 -15.90 1.95 10.04
C TYR A 357 -14.61 1.90 10.84
N SER A 358 -13.73 2.89 10.63
CA SER A 358 -12.51 3.04 11.40
C SER A 358 -12.02 4.47 11.32
N GLU A 359 -11.41 4.96 12.39
CA GLU A 359 -10.68 6.22 12.39
C GLU A 359 -9.20 5.89 12.61
N GLN A 360 -8.38 6.09 11.57
CA GLN A 360 -6.96 5.81 11.59
C GLN A 360 -6.17 7.07 11.86
N THR A 361 -5.16 6.95 12.71
CA THR A 361 -4.22 8.04 13.04
C THR A 361 -2.80 7.53 12.83
N HIS A 362 -2.06 8.24 12.00
CA HIS A 362 -0.65 7.99 11.71
C HIS A 362 0.18 9.21 12.11
N GLU A 363 1.09 9.03 13.05
CA GLU A 363 1.99 10.08 13.51
C GLU A 363 3.43 9.76 13.12
N ASN A 364 4.20 10.78 12.75
CA ASN A 364 5.62 10.69 12.49
C ASN A 364 6.34 11.81 13.21
N LEU A 365 7.37 11.47 13.95
CA LEU A 365 8.35 12.39 14.50
C LEU A 365 9.72 12.04 13.94
N PHE A 366 10.49 13.05 13.57
CA PHE A 366 11.89 12.94 13.21
C PHE A 366 12.63 14.14 13.77
N VAL A 367 13.77 13.90 14.41
CA VAL A 367 14.69 14.91 14.92
C VAL A 367 16.10 14.46 14.60
N LYS A 368 16.92 15.35 14.04
CA LYS A 368 18.33 15.08 13.73
C LYS A 368 19.18 16.26 14.14
N LEU A 369 20.24 16.00 14.91
CA LEU A 369 21.30 16.94 15.20
C LEU A 369 22.56 16.49 14.44
N ALA A 370 23.14 17.35 13.62
CA ALA A 370 24.39 17.08 12.92
C ALA A 370 25.37 18.23 13.07
N ALA A 371 26.64 17.94 12.83
CA ALA A 371 27.68 18.96 12.71
C ALA A 371 28.62 18.60 11.57
N ASP A 372 29.23 19.61 10.94
CA ASP A 372 30.41 19.44 10.09
C ASP A 372 31.56 20.22 10.74
N TYR A 373 32.65 19.52 11.04
CA TYR A 373 33.83 20.08 11.68
C TYR A 373 35.09 19.86 10.85
N GLU A 374 35.75 20.94 10.45
CA GLU A 374 36.99 20.92 9.70
C GLU A 374 38.23 20.91 10.61
N VAL A 375 39.01 19.83 10.54
CA VAL A 375 40.24 19.65 11.33
C VAL A 375 41.31 18.93 10.52
N ALA A 376 42.51 19.53 10.45
CA ALA A 376 43.67 18.94 9.77
C ALA A 376 43.41 18.47 8.32
N GLY A 377 42.58 19.20 7.57
CA GLY A 377 42.17 18.88 6.20
C GLY A 377 41.11 17.78 6.09
N TRP A 378 40.57 17.30 7.22
CA TRP A 378 39.40 16.44 7.26
C TRP A 378 38.15 17.24 7.61
N THR A 379 37.03 16.90 6.99
CA THR A 379 35.69 17.26 7.46
C THR A 379 35.12 16.07 8.21
N ILE A 380 34.84 16.24 9.49
CA ILE A 380 34.24 15.23 10.37
C ILE A 380 32.77 15.59 10.58
N SER A 381 31.89 14.68 10.21
CA SER A 381 30.44 14.90 10.16
C SER A 381 29.70 13.91 11.05
N PRO A 382 29.63 14.13 12.38
CA PRO A 382 28.77 13.34 13.26
C PRO A 382 27.30 13.76 13.09
N ALA A 383 26.40 12.78 13.15
CA ALA A 383 24.96 13.03 13.23
C ALA A 383 24.29 12.04 14.17
N LEU A 384 23.33 12.54 14.96
CA LEU A 384 22.44 11.75 15.79
C LEU A 384 21.01 12.04 15.34
N SER A 385 20.25 10.98 15.06
CA SER A 385 18.85 11.09 14.66
C SER A 385 17.96 10.18 15.49
N TYR A 386 16.75 10.64 15.75
CA TYR A 386 15.67 9.90 16.38
C TYR A 386 14.43 10.03 15.52
N SER A 387 13.80 8.92 15.20
CA SER A 387 12.52 8.88 14.49
C SER A 387 11.54 7.94 15.18
N LYS A 388 10.28 8.36 15.22
CA LYS A 388 9.16 7.59 15.73
C LYS A 388 8.01 7.61 14.73
N ALA A 389 7.38 6.46 14.50
CA ALA A 389 6.16 6.36 13.73
C ALA A 389 5.11 5.59 14.53
N ASP A 390 3.99 6.24 14.84
CA ASP A 390 2.85 5.61 15.50
C ASP A 390 1.73 5.42 14.47
N SER A 391 1.10 4.25 14.47
CA SER A 391 -0.10 3.95 13.70
C SER A 391 -1.14 3.37 14.64
N GLY A 392 -2.25 4.06 14.86
CA GLY A 392 -3.32 3.64 15.77
C GLY A 392 -4.72 3.85 15.21
N LEU A 393 -5.69 3.17 15.81
CA LEU A 393 -7.10 3.32 15.46
C LEU A 393 -7.80 4.07 16.60
N ASP A 394 -8.07 5.36 16.42
CA ASP A 394 -8.82 6.16 17.40
C ASP A 394 -10.21 5.54 17.65
N THR A 395 -10.84 5.11 16.55
CA THR A 395 -11.95 4.16 16.57
C THR A 395 -11.49 2.84 15.93
N PRO A 396 -11.51 1.71 16.65
CA PRO A 396 -11.09 0.41 16.13
C PRO A 396 -11.88 0.03 14.88
N LEU A 397 -11.35 -0.88 14.06
CA LEU A 397 -12.08 -1.33 12.88
C LEU A 397 -13.35 -2.05 13.32
N GLN A 398 -14.47 -1.38 13.14
CA GLN A 398 -15.81 -1.86 13.42
C GLN A 398 -16.37 -2.52 12.17
N ARG A 399 -16.95 -3.70 12.31
CA ARG A 399 -17.60 -4.42 11.20
C ARG A 399 -18.94 -4.97 11.63
N ILE A 400 -20.00 -4.47 10.99
CA ILE A 400 -21.38 -4.88 11.20
C ILE A 400 -21.80 -5.74 10.00
N ASP A 401 -22.12 -7.01 10.27
CA ASP A 401 -22.54 -7.97 9.27
C ASP A 401 -24.04 -8.24 9.37
N GLY A 402 -24.72 -8.20 8.23
CA GLY A 402 -26.10 -8.63 8.08
C GLY A 402 -26.31 -9.35 6.76
N ARG A 403 -27.41 -10.11 6.67
CA ARG A 403 -27.76 -10.88 5.49
C ARG A 403 -29.25 -11.19 5.45
N THR A 404 -29.76 -11.48 4.25
CA THR A 404 -31.09 -12.06 4.11
C THR A 404 -31.16 -13.42 4.82
N ALA A 405 -32.37 -13.87 5.18
CA ALA A 405 -32.59 -15.24 5.62
C ALA A 405 -31.98 -16.23 4.61
N ASP A 406 -31.65 -17.45 5.07
CA ASP A 406 -31.25 -18.48 4.13
C ASP A 406 -32.46 -18.90 3.31
N ASN A 407 -32.38 -18.69 2.00
CA ASN A 407 -33.40 -19.07 1.02
C ASN A 407 -34.75 -18.36 1.26
N PRO A 408 -34.80 -17.02 1.28
CA PRO A 408 -36.05 -16.32 1.48
C PRO A 408 -37.01 -16.72 0.35
N ALA A 409 -38.20 -17.20 0.71
CA ALA A 409 -39.21 -17.59 -0.26
C ALA A 409 -39.50 -16.41 -1.19
N GLY A 410 -39.27 -16.60 -2.48
CA GLY A 410 -39.50 -15.57 -3.50
C GLY A 410 -38.34 -14.60 -3.75
N LEU A 411 -37.20 -14.64 -3.02
CA LEU A 411 -36.04 -13.81 -3.39
C LEU A 411 -35.50 -14.25 -4.74
N VAL A 412 -35.38 -13.32 -5.67
CA VAL A 412 -34.81 -13.52 -7.00
C VAL A 412 -33.83 -12.39 -7.29
N TYR A 413 -32.68 -12.75 -7.84
CA TYR A 413 -31.80 -11.77 -8.48
C TYR A 413 -31.24 -12.30 -9.79
N SER A 414 -31.01 -11.40 -10.73
CA SER A 414 -30.40 -11.73 -12.02
C SER A 414 -29.22 -10.81 -12.27
N PHE A 415 -28.22 -11.35 -12.94
CA PHE A 415 -27.01 -10.63 -13.30
C PHE A 415 -26.61 -10.95 -14.73
N ALA A 416 -25.94 -10.00 -15.37
CA ALA A 416 -25.25 -10.18 -16.64
C ALA A 416 -24.09 -9.19 -16.68
N TYR A 417 -22.88 -9.68 -16.96
CA TYR A 417 -21.72 -8.79 -17.06
C TYR A 417 -21.73 -7.92 -18.33
N GLY A 418 -22.24 -8.43 -19.45
CA GLY A 418 -22.19 -7.75 -20.76
C GLY A 418 -21.29 -8.49 -21.74
N ASP A 419 -20.78 -7.79 -22.75
CA ASP A 419 -19.81 -8.36 -23.71
C ASP A 419 -18.37 -8.06 -23.29
N ASP A 420 -18.08 -6.84 -22.82
CA ASP A 420 -16.78 -6.45 -22.26
C ASP A 420 -16.91 -5.62 -20.96
N PRO A 421 -17.27 -6.26 -19.82
CA PRO A 421 -17.46 -5.55 -18.54
C PRO A 421 -16.22 -4.81 -18.04
N VAL A 422 -15.02 -5.20 -18.51
CA VAL A 422 -13.74 -4.60 -18.09
C VAL A 422 -13.41 -3.39 -18.96
N GLY A 423 -13.53 -3.53 -20.28
CA GLY A 423 -13.31 -2.44 -21.23
C GLY A 423 -14.35 -1.34 -21.10
N ASP A 424 -15.63 -1.72 -21.03
CA ASP A 424 -16.76 -0.77 -20.95
C ASP A 424 -16.94 -0.19 -19.54
N ARG A 425 -16.34 -0.83 -18.53
CA ARG A 425 -16.48 -0.49 -17.09
C ARG A 425 -17.95 -0.42 -16.64
N GLU A 426 -18.77 -1.27 -17.22
CA GLU A 426 -20.20 -1.35 -16.98
C GLU A 426 -20.59 -2.82 -16.82
N ILE A 427 -21.61 -3.09 -16.02
CA ILE A 427 -22.27 -4.39 -16.03
C ILE A 427 -23.64 -4.23 -16.68
N ALA A 428 -23.94 -5.10 -17.65
CA ALA A 428 -25.17 -5.01 -18.42
C ALA A 428 -26.44 -5.17 -17.57
N LYS A 429 -26.37 -5.95 -16.48
CA LYS A 429 -27.52 -6.17 -15.60
C LYS A 429 -27.11 -6.58 -14.20
N LEU A 430 -27.70 -5.93 -13.20
CA LEU A 430 -27.88 -6.48 -11.86
C LEU A 430 -29.26 -6.07 -11.36
N GLN A 431 -30.10 -7.03 -10.99
CA GLN A 431 -31.47 -6.77 -10.56
C GLN A 431 -31.86 -7.72 -9.43
N THR A 432 -32.66 -7.21 -8.49
CA THR A 432 -33.28 -8.02 -7.45
C THR A 432 -34.68 -7.53 -7.16
N ASN A 433 -35.55 -8.45 -6.73
CA ASN A 433 -36.86 -8.10 -6.18
C ASN A 433 -36.84 -7.83 -4.67
N LEU A 434 -35.66 -7.89 -4.02
CA LEU A 434 -35.51 -7.45 -2.64
C LEU A 434 -35.64 -5.93 -2.57
N ASP A 435 -36.54 -5.43 -1.74
CA ASP A 435 -36.60 -4.01 -1.41
C ASP A 435 -35.40 -3.63 -0.53
N LEU A 436 -34.34 -3.16 -1.16
CA LEU A 436 -33.11 -2.74 -0.48
C LEU A 436 -33.27 -1.44 0.35
N THR A 437 -34.42 -0.77 0.23
CA THR A 437 -34.77 0.37 1.10
C THR A 437 -35.49 -0.05 2.36
N SER A 438 -35.90 -1.32 2.49
CA SER A 438 -36.51 -1.81 3.71
C SER A 438 -35.42 -2.01 4.79
N PRO A 439 -35.56 -1.42 5.99
CA PRO A 439 -34.58 -1.59 7.07
C PRO A 439 -34.48 -3.05 7.52
N THR A 440 -35.52 -3.85 7.31
CA THR A 440 -35.58 -5.26 7.70
C THR A 440 -35.29 -6.23 6.54
N ALA A 441 -34.84 -5.72 5.38
CA ALA A 441 -34.54 -6.56 4.20
C ALA A 441 -33.42 -7.57 4.46
N ALA A 442 -32.42 -7.18 5.26
CA ALA A 442 -31.31 -8.03 5.69
C ALA A 442 -31.10 -7.84 7.20
N SER A 443 -31.23 -8.94 7.95
CA SER A 443 -31.05 -8.92 9.40
C SER A 443 -29.56 -8.88 9.75
N TYR A 444 -29.21 -8.01 10.67
CA TYR A 444 -27.92 -8.05 11.36
C TYR A 444 -27.73 -9.41 12.06
N TYR A 445 -26.51 -9.94 12.07
CA TYR A 445 -26.19 -11.15 12.82
C TYR A 445 -24.84 -11.13 13.56
N ARG A 446 -23.94 -10.17 13.28
CA ARG A 446 -22.62 -10.13 13.93
C ARG A 446 -21.96 -8.76 13.86
N TYR A 447 -21.44 -8.28 14.98
CA TYR A 447 -20.69 -7.03 15.13
C TYR A 447 -19.33 -7.35 15.73
N ARG A 448 -18.27 -6.94 15.04
CA ARG A 448 -16.89 -7.18 15.44
C ARG A 448 -16.13 -5.86 15.52
N ILE A 449 -15.14 -5.84 16.40
CA ILE A 449 -14.18 -4.76 16.50
C ILE A 449 -12.77 -5.33 16.40
N ARG A 450 -11.85 -4.55 15.85
CA ARG A 450 -10.43 -4.87 15.81
C ARG A 450 -9.58 -3.65 16.13
N PRO A 451 -9.27 -3.42 17.41
CA PRO A 451 -8.21 -2.51 17.78
C PRO A 451 -6.86 -3.01 17.26
N THR A 452 -6.12 -2.13 16.61
CA THR A 452 -4.76 -2.38 16.12
C THR A 452 -3.93 -1.14 16.39
N ASN A 453 -2.74 -1.32 16.94
CA ASN A 453 -1.75 -0.27 17.04
C ASN A 453 -0.37 -0.80 16.65
N SER A 454 0.47 0.11 16.18
CA SER A 454 1.86 -0.16 15.89
C SER A 454 2.73 1.04 16.20
N GLU A 455 3.83 0.79 16.87
CA GLU A 455 4.85 1.79 17.19
C GLU A 455 6.17 1.35 16.55
N ASP A 456 6.81 2.26 15.83
CA ASP A 456 8.11 2.07 15.17
C ASP A 456 9.07 3.14 15.72
N LYS A 457 10.25 2.74 16.17
CA LYS A 457 11.30 3.63 16.68
C LYS A 457 12.61 3.36 15.96
N ASP A 458 13.34 4.40 15.63
CA ASP A 458 14.68 4.33 15.02
C ASP A 458 15.58 5.40 15.67
N THR A 459 16.69 4.98 16.26
CA THR A 459 17.75 5.87 16.74
C THR A 459 19.03 5.54 16.00
N THR A 460 19.57 6.53 15.28
CA THR A 460 20.73 6.33 14.43
C THR A 460 21.82 7.34 14.72
N PHE A 461 23.03 6.85 15.00
CA PHE A 461 24.27 7.62 15.03
C PHE A 461 25.09 7.34 13.76
N LEU A 462 25.53 8.42 13.11
CA LEU A 462 26.41 8.40 11.95
C LEU A 462 27.67 9.18 12.28
N LEU A 463 28.82 8.68 11.83
CA LEU A 463 30.08 9.41 11.86
C LEU A 463 30.74 9.26 10.50
N ASN A 464 30.86 10.37 9.77
CA ASN A 464 31.55 10.39 8.49
C ASN A 464 32.82 11.25 8.58
N ALA A 465 33.85 10.86 7.86
CA ALA A 465 35.08 11.61 7.71
C ALA A 465 35.42 11.71 6.22
N ARG A 466 35.59 12.92 5.72
CA ARG A 466 35.98 13.21 4.34
C ARG A 466 37.31 13.95 4.33
N ARG A 467 38.18 13.61 3.39
CA ARG A 467 39.35 14.43 3.07
C ARG A 467 39.53 14.50 1.56
N ASP A 468 39.61 15.71 1.08
CA ASP A 468 40.02 16.00 -0.29
C ASP A 468 41.55 16.13 -0.33
N PHE A 469 42.19 15.53 -1.33
CA PHE A 469 43.63 15.57 -1.56
C PHE A 469 43.91 15.23 -3.01
N GLU A 470 45.11 15.53 -3.51
CA GLU A 470 45.50 15.14 -4.86
C GLU A 470 46.70 14.19 -4.78
N ALA A 471 46.46 12.91 -5.04
CA ALA A 471 47.54 11.91 -5.14
C ALA A 471 47.47 11.21 -6.50
N ARG A 472 48.54 11.35 -7.29
CA ARG A 472 48.60 10.78 -8.65
C ARG A 472 49.41 9.49 -8.69
N PHE A 473 48.81 8.43 -9.23
CA PHE A 473 49.41 7.12 -9.43
C PHE A 473 49.17 6.65 -10.87
N GLY A 474 50.21 6.65 -11.71
CA GLY A 474 50.15 6.03 -13.04
C GLY A 474 48.99 6.52 -13.93
N GLY A 475 48.73 7.83 -13.96
CA GLY A 475 47.64 8.42 -14.75
C GLY A 475 46.27 8.46 -14.06
N VAL A 476 46.14 7.90 -12.86
CA VAL A 476 44.97 8.03 -12.00
C VAL A 476 45.26 9.07 -10.91
N ALA A 477 44.40 10.07 -10.76
CA ALA A 477 44.41 10.99 -9.65
C ALA A 477 43.35 10.54 -8.63
N LEU A 478 43.77 10.27 -7.41
CA LEU A 478 42.87 10.06 -6.29
C LEU A 478 42.58 11.43 -5.65
N GLU A 479 41.29 11.77 -5.53
CA GLU A 479 40.81 13.12 -5.21
C GLU A 479 40.18 13.22 -3.82
N THR A 480 39.46 12.18 -3.41
CA THR A 480 38.76 12.19 -2.12
C THR A 480 38.79 10.82 -1.47
N LEU A 481 39.01 10.81 -0.15
CA LEU A 481 38.76 9.65 0.70
C LEU A 481 37.59 9.94 1.63
N ARG A 482 36.73 8.94 1.77
CA ARG A 482 35.60 8.94 2.68
C ARG A 482 35.65 7.70 3.54
N PHE A 483 35.53 7.88 4.85
CA PHE A 483 35.34 6.81 5.81
C PHE A 483 34.11 7.12 6.63
N GLY A 484 33.45 6.10 7.15
CA GLY A 484 32.41 6.35 8.12
C GLY A 484 31.89 5.11 8.81
N GLY A 485 31.09 5.36 9.83
CA GLY A 485 30.46 4.35 10.66
C GLY A 485 29.02 4.70 10.96
N GLN A 486 28.22 3.66 11.20
CA GLN A 486 26.82 3.76 11.57
C GLN A 486 26.52 2.81 12.73
N TYR A 487 25.71 3.28 13.67
CA TYR A 487 25.00 2.47 14.65
C TYR A 487 23.53 2.86 14.62
N THR A 488 22.65 1.89 14.40
CA THR A 488 21.20 2.07 14.40
C THR A 488 20.58 1.06 15.36
N ASP A 489 19.72 1.54 16.25
CA ASP A 489 18.82 0.72 17.07
C ASP A 489 17.38 1.01 16.62
N ARG A 490 16.68 -0.04 16.21
CA ARG A 490 15.33 0.02 15.68
C ARG A 490 14.44 -0.97 16.40
N SER A 491 13.21 -0.56 16.70
CA SER A 491 12.17 -1.47 17.19
C SER A 491 10.83 -1.24 16.51
N ARG A 492 10.04 -2.32 16.41
CA ARG A 492 8.63 -2.37 16.03
C ARG A 492 7.87 -3.11 17.10
N ASP A 493 6.82 -2.51 17.61
CA ASP A 493 5.76 -3.18 18.37
C ASP A 493 4.46 -3.14 17.56
N TYR A 494 3.78 -4.27 17.43
CA TYR A 494 2.50 -4.39 16.73
C TYR A 494 1.52 -5.18 17.58
N GLN A 495 0.43 -4.54 18.01
CA GLN A 495 -0.61 -5.18 18.82
C GLN A 495 -1.95 -5.15 18.10
N ARG A 496 -2.55 -6.34 17.99
CA ARG A 496 -3.90 -6.51 17.45
C ARG A 496 -4.79 -7.22 18.47
N ARG A 497 -6.03 -6.76 18.59
CA ARG A 497 -7.07 -7.40 19.40
C ARG A 497 -8.30 -7.61 18.52
N ASP A 498 -8.88 -8.81 18.50
CA ASP A 498 -10.14 -9.06 17.80
C ASP A 498 -11.23 -9.41 18.83
N ARG A 499 -12.41 -8.78 18.70
CA ARG A 499 -13.58 -9.10 19.52
C ARG A 499 -14.85 -9.18 18.69
N VAL A 500 -15.76 -10.05 19.09
CA VAL A 500 -17.19 -9.96 18.77
C VAL A 500 -17.82 -9.21 19.93
N VAL A 501 -18.47 -8.08 19.66
CA VAL A 501 -19.15 -7.30 20.70
C VAL A 501 -20.54 -7.84 20.95
N GLU A 502 -21.04 -7.68 22.16
CA GLU A 502 -22.35 -8.20 22.58
C GLU A 502 -23.32 -7.07 22.87
N LEU A 503 -24.60 -7.36 22.62
CA LEU A 503 -25.68 -6.44 22.91
C LEU A 503 -25.83 -6.27 24.42
N ARG A 504 -25.99 -5.03 24.89
CA ARG A 504 -26.25 -4.75 26.30
C ARG A 504 -27.50 -5.51 26.77
N PRO A 505 -27.49 -6.08 27.99
CA PRO A 505 -28.66 -6.74 28.55
C PRO A 505 -29.91 -5.84 28.50
N GLY A 506 -31.02 -6.39 28.00
CA GLY A 506 -32.30 -5.67 27.88
C GLY A 506 -32.44 -4.75 26.66
N THR A 507 -31.41 -4.63 25.82
CA THR A 507 -31.51 -3.87 24.56
C THR A 507 -32.08 -4.75 23.45
N VAL A 508 -32.82 -4.16 22.51
CA VAL A 508 -33.36 -4.84 21.32
C VAL A 508 -32.91 -4.06 20.08
N VAL A 509 -32.36 -4.77 19.09
CA VAL A 509 -32.03 -4.20 17.78
C VAL A 509 -33.30 -4.19 16.93
N ASP A 510 -33.97 -3.04 16.86
CA ASP A 510 -35.15 -2.83 16.01
C ASP A 510 -34.77 -2.27 14.62
N ALA A 511 -35.77 -2.00 13.79
CA ALA A 511 -35.58 -1.49 12.42
C ALA A 511 -34.83 -0.14 12.37
N SER A 512 -34.84 0.65 13.45
CA SER A 512 -34.19 1.95 13.50
C SER A 512 -32.67 1.88 13.64
N TYR A 513 -32.11 0.68 13.85
CA TYR A 513 -30.67 0.40 13.80
C TYR A 513 -30.18 0.15 12.38
N THR A 514 -31.08 -0.15 11.45
CA THR A 514 -30.77 -0.55 10.07
C THR A 514 -31.45 0.37 9.05
N ASP A 515 -31.87 1.56 9.49
CA ASP A 515 -32.61 2.53 8.69
C ASP A 515 -31.74 3.63 8.06
N GLN A 516 -30.41 3.56 8.20
CA GLN A 516 -29.52 4.60 7.69
C GLN A 516 -29.54 4.62 6.15
N LEU A 517 -30.07 5.67 5.53
CA LEU A 517 -30.05 5.79 4.08
C LEU A 517 -28.65 6.18 3.60
N LEU A 518 -28.15 5.52 2.55
CA LEU A 518 -26.88 5.90 1.92
C LEU A 518 -27.07 7.07 0.95
N PRO A 519 -26.03 7.90 0.75
CA PRO A 519 -26.06 8.93 -0.26
C PRO A 519 -26.20 8.32 -1.66
N SER A 520 -26.67 9.15 -2.61
CA SER A 520 -26.74 8.72 -4.01
C SER A 520 -25.36 8.31 -4.51
N ASN A 521 -25.29 7.15 -5.16
CA ASN A 521 -24.03 6.55 -5.61
C ASN A 521 -24.20 5.91 -7.00
N VAL A 522 -23.10 5.49 -7.60
CA VAL A 522 -23.10 4.94 -8.97
C VAL A 522 -23.97 3.68 -9.11
N PHE A 523 -24.09 2.89 -8.04
CA PHE A 523 -24.80 1.61 -8.07
C PHE A 523 -26.32 1.76 -8.11
N ASN A 524 -26.85 2.95 -7.80
CA ASN A 524 -28.27 3.25 -7.98
C ASN A 524 -28.76 3.03 -9.41
N LYS A 525 -27.87 3.21 -10.41
CA LYS A 525 -28.17 2.96 -11.82
C LYS A 525 -27.94 1.49 -12.21
N THR A 526 -26.96 0.85 -11.58
CA THR A 526 -26.50 -0.51 -11.87
C THR A 526 -27.45 -1.57 -11.33
N ILE A 527 -27.90 -1.40 -10.09
CA ILE A 527 -29.03 -2.15 -9.57
C ILE A 527 -30.25 -1.50 -10.18
N ASN A 528 -30.71 -2.02 -11.33
CA ASN A 528 -31.94 -1.58 -11.97
C ASN A 528 -33.12 -2.04 -11.09
N SER A 529 -33.27 -1.32 -9.98
CA SER A 529 -34.24 -1.55 -8.93
C SER A 529 -35.23 -0.42 -9.02
N SER A 530 -36.50 -0.77 -8.92
CA SER A 530 -37.59 0.18 -8.72
C SER A 530 -37.47 0.96 -7.39
N PHE A 531 -36.32 0.97 -6.70
CA PHE A 531 -36.18 1.25 -5.26
C PHE A 531 -35.11 2.31 -4.88
N GLY A 532 -34.17 2.72 -5.74
CA GLY A 532 -33.20 3.80 -5.41
C GLY A 532 -32.03 3.38 -4.49
N THR A 533 -31.55 4.27 -3.61
CA THR A 533 -30.42 4.02 -2.67
C THR A 533 -30.78 3.02 -1.57
N TRP A 534 -29.92 2.04 -1.28
CA TRP A 534 -30.16 1.08 -0.20
C TRP A 534 -29.86 1.64 1.20
N ARG A 535 -30.34 0.93 2.24
CA ARG A 535 -30.09 1.26 3.65
C ARG A 535 -28.94 0.48 4.27
N SER A 536 -28.23 1.11 5.19
CA SER A 536 -27.16 0.57 6.02
C SER A 536 -27.48 0.70 7.52
N TYR A 537 -26.45 0.61 8.36
CA TYR A 537 -26.55 0.57 9.81
C TYR A 537 -26.36 1.95 10.44
N ASN A 538 -27.16 2.24 11.47
CA ASN A 538 -26.99 3.42 12.30
C ASN A 538 -25.87 3.17 13.32
N ARG A 539 -24.66 3.64 13.01
CA ARG A 539 -23.46 3.39 13.83
C ARG A 539 -23.58 3.92 15.24
N GLY A 540 -24.16 5.11 15.44
CA GLY A 540 -24.34 5.70 16.77
C GLY A 540 -25.20 4.81 17.68
N LYS A 541 -26.26 4.21 17.13
CA LYS A 541 -27.08 3.24 17.89
C LYS A 541 -26.34 1.94 18.16
N PHE A 542 -25.61 1.40 17.18
CA PHE A 542 -24.78 0.22 17.40
C PHE A 542 -23.69 0.47 18.45
N GLY A 543 -22.98 1.59 18.41
CA GLY A 543 -21.97 1.95 19.41
C GLY A 543 -22.55 2.12 20.81
N ALA A 544 -23.74 2.71 20.94
CA ALA A 544 -24.42 2.86 22.22
C ALA A 544 -24.98 1.52 22.78
N ALA A 545 -25.41 0.61 21.92
CA ALA A 545 -26.12 -0.60 22.31
C ALA A 545 -25.21 -1.81 22.60
N PHE A 546 -23.96 -1.78 22.17
CA PHE A 546 -23.04 -2.92 22.28
C PHE A 546 -21.86 -2.63 23.21
N ILE A 547 -21.29 -3.69 23.77
CA ILE A 547 -20.14 -3.67 24.69
C ILE A 547 -19.17 -4.81 24.40
N VAL A 548 -17.96 -4.73 24.96
CA VAL A 548 -17.06 -5.88 25.10
C VAL A 548 -17.25 -6.48 26.50
N PRO A 549 -17.94 -7.63 26.65
CA PRO A 549 -18.30 -8.16 27.97
C PRO A 549 -17.09 -8.35 28.88
N GLY A 550 -17.16 -7.74 30.07
CA GLY A 550 -16.12 -7.88 31.10
C GLY A 550 -14.79 -7.19 30.79
N GLU A 551 -14.66 -6.49 29.65
CA GLU A 551 -13.43 -5.79 29.26
C GLU A 551 -13.67 -4.29 29.03
N TYR A 552 -14.71 -3.90 28.29
CA TYR A 552 -14.91 -2.49 27.89
C TYR A 552 -16.38 -2.10 27.72
N ASP A 553 -16.74 -0.93 28.24
CA ASP A 553 -18.10 -0.38 28.18
C ASP A 553 -18.32 0.43 26.89
N GLY A 554 -18.46 -0.27 25.76
CA GLY A 554 -18.69 0.32 24.45
C GLY A 554 -18.01 -0.47 23.33
N THR A 555 -17.86 0.17 22.17
CA THR A 555 -17.31 -0.46 20.95
C THR A 555 -15.98 0.13 20.49
N ASP A 556 -15.44 1.11 21.23
CA ASP A 556 -14.24 1.85 20.83
C ASP A 556 -13.02 1.65 21.73
N PRO A 557 -12.71 0.41 22.21
CA PRO A 557 -11.50 0.18 22.99
C PRO A 557 -10.25 0.32 22.12
N GLN A 558 -9.15 0.70 22.76
CA GLN A 558 -7.80 0.56 22.23
C GLN A 558 -7.24 -0.84 22.53
N SER A 559 -6.17 -1.25 21.83
CA SER A 559 -5.55 -2.57 22.07
C SER A 559 -5.08 -2.78 23.51
N ALA A 560 -4.75 -1.68 24.22
CA ALA A 560 -4.33 -1.70 25.63
C ALA A 560 -5.49 -1.87 26.62
N ASP A 561 -6.72 -1.55 26.21
CA ASP A 561 -7.91 -1.69 27.06
C ASP A 561 -8.41 -3.14 27.12
N LEU A 562 -7.98 -3.97 26.18
CA LEU A 562 -8.41 -5.36 26.03
C LEU A 562 -7.32 -6.34 26.47
N LYS A 563 -7.72 -7.36 27.20
CA LYS A 563 -6.81 -8.43 27.62
C LYS A 563 -6.47 -9.30 26.41
N PRO A 564 -5.20 -9.51 26.06
CA PRO A 564 -4.87 -10.28 24.89
C PRO A 564 -5.30 -11.76 25.05
N THR A 565 -6.05 -12.28 24.09
CA THR A 565 -6.29 -13.72 23.95
C THR A 565 -5.08 -14.40 23.31
N GLY A 566 -5.01 -15.74 23.33
CA GLY A 566 -3.97 -16.46 22.62
C GLY A 566 -3.92 -16.14 21.12
N ALA A 567 -5.08 -15.98 20.48
CA ALA A 567 -5.17 -15.59 19.07
C ALA A 567 -4.65 -14.16 18.84
N ASP A 568 -4.95 -13.23 19.75
CA ASP A 568 -4.46 -11.84 19.69
C ASP A 568 -2.93 -11.80 19.80
N LEU A 569 -2.35 -12.55 20.74
CA LEU A 569 -0.91 -12.67 20.92
C LEU A 569 -0.22 -13.31 19.72
N GLN A 570 -0.89 -14.24 19.02
CA GLN A 570 -0.38 -14.82 17.78
C GLN A 570 -0.43 -13.82 16.61
N GLN A 571 -1.37 -12.86 16.59
CA GLN A 571 -1.37 -11.78 15.58
C GLN A 571 -0.41 -10.64 15.92
N SER A 572 0.00 -10.52 17.17
CA SER A 572 0.85 -9.45 17.68
C SER A 572 2.31 -9.88 17.64
N TYR A 573 3.22 -8.94 17.39
CA TYR A 573 4.65 -9.25 17.31
C TYR A 573 5.50 -8.04 17.66
N GLY A 574 6.72 -8.32 18.10
CA GLY A 574 7.77 -7.33 18.28
C GLY A 574 8.99 -7.69 17.43
N VAL A 575 9.68 -6.69 16.91
CA VAL A 575 10.98 -6.87 16.24
C VAL A 575 11.93 -5.79 16.72
N ASP A 576 13.06 -6.19 17.28
CA ASP A 576 14.18 -5.29 17.58
C ASP A 576 15.33 -5.60 16.60
N GLU A 577 15.99 -4.58 16.07
CA GLU A 577 17.13 -4.68 15.16
C GLU A 577 18.25 -3.71 15.55
N GLU A 578 19.44 -4.25 15.74
CA GLU A 578 20.67 -3.45 15.84
C GLU A 578 21.46 -3.56 14.53
N VAL A 579 21.79 -2.43 13.91
CA VAL A 579 22.62 -2.36 12.70
C VAL A 579 23.91 -1.63 12.98
N ARG A 580 25.02 -2.26 12.64
CA ARG A 580 26.38 -1.69 12.73
C ARG A 580 26.99 -1.70 11.36
N ALA A 581 27.56 -0.59 10.92
CA ALA A 581 28.26 -0.55 9.64
C ALA A 581 29.53 0.29 9.69
N LEU A 582 30.48 -0.09 8.83
CA LEU A 582 31.70 0.66 8.55
C LEU A 582 31.89 0.71 7.04
N TYR A 583 32.40 1.82 6.53
CA TYR A 583 32.70 1.93 5.12
C TYR A 583 33.99 2.69 4.84
N GLY A 584 34.56 2.41 3.68
CA GLY A 584 35.62 3.19 3.05
C GLY A 584 35.31 3.38 1.58
N ARG A 585 35.56 4.58 1.07
CA ARG A 585 35.35 4.95 -0.34
C ARG A 585 36.44 5.90 -0.82
N ALA A 586 36.87 5.70 -2.05
CA ALA A 586 37.89 6.47 -2.73
C ALA A 586 37.32 6.98 -4.07
N ASP A 587 37.37 8.30 -4.27
CA ASP A 587 36.95 8.96 -5.50
C ASP A 587 38.19 9.30 -6.33
N PHE A 588 38.15 9.00 -7.64
CA PHE A 588 39.28 9.14 -8.54
C PHE A 588 38.90 9.75 -9.88
N THR A 589 39.86 10.39 -10.52
CA THR A 589 39.80 10.83 -11.91
C THR A 589 40.96 10.25 -12.71
N THR A 590 40.75 10.02 -14.00
CA THR A 590 41.79 9.54 -14.92
C THR A 590 41.45 9.92 -16.36
N SER A 591 42.35 9.64 -17.30
CA SER A 591 42.12 9.81 -18.73
C SER A 591 42.24 8.47 -19.44
N LEU A 592 41.17 8.05 -20.13
CA LEU A 592 41.15 6.83 -20.93
C LEU A 592 40.86 7.19 -22.38
N GLY A 593 41.81 6.93 -23.28
CA GLY A 593 41.66 7.26 -24.70
C GLY A 593 41.47 8.76 -24.97
N GLY A 594 42.06 9.63 -24.14
CA GLY A 594 41.91 11.09 -24.23
C GLY A 594 40.57 11.61 -23.69
N LYS A 595 39.75 10.76 -23.08
CA LYS A 595 38.48 11.15 -22.44
C LYS A 595 38.65 11.21 -20.93
N ALA A 596 38.08 12.24 -20.32
CA ALA A 596 38.02 12.36 -18.87
C ALA A 596 37.12 11.24 -18.29
N VAL A 597 37.63 10.59 -17.27
CA VAL A 597 36.93 9.54 -16.52
C VAL A 597 36.94 9.95 -15.06
N LYS A 598 35.79 9.89 -14.42
CA LYS A 598 35.64 10.04 -12.97
C LYS A 598 34.93 8.83 -12.39
N GLY A 599 35.30 8.41 -11.20
CA GLY A 599 34.67 7.24 -10.58
C GLY A 599 34.90 7.15 -9.09
N ASN A 600 34.29 6.13 -8.49
CA ASN A 600 34.54 5.75 -7.12
C ASN A 600 34.59 4.24 -6.95
N LEU A 601 35.37 3.82 -5.98
CA LEU A 601 35.45 2.46 -5.47
C LEU A 601 35.21 2.51 -3.97
N GLY A 602 34.32 1.66 -3.46
CA GLY A 602 34.02 1.61 -2.04
C GLY A 602 33.62 0.22 -1.57
N LEU A 603 33.84 -0.01 -0.28
CA LEU A 603 33.43 -1.21 0.42
C LEU A 603 32.72 -0.81 1.71
N ARG A 604 31.54 -1.39 1.93
CA ARG A 604 30.78 -1.27 3.16
C ARG A 604 30.65 -2.64 3.82
N TRP A 605 30.94 -2.72 5.12
CA TRP A 605 30.63 -3.86 5.97
C TRP A 605 29.41 -3.53 6.81
N VAL A 606 28.48 -4.48 6.93
CA VAL A 606 27.24 -4.34 7.72
C VAL A 606 27.07 -5.58 8.60
N SER A 607 26.74 -5.39 9.87
CA SER A 607 26.25 -6.42 10.79
C SER A 607 24.83 -6.05 11.19
N THR A 608 23.94 -7.04 11.24
CA THR A 608 22.58 -6.86 11.74
C THR A 608 22.27 -7.98 12.71
N ASP A 609 21.87 -7.58 13.91
CA ASP A 609 21.36 -8.47 14.96
C ASP A 609 19.85 -8.20 15.09
N THR A 610 19.04 -9.25 15.14
CA THR A 610 17.58 -9.17 15.14
C THR A 610 17.02 -10.03 16.25
N LEU A 611 16.08 -9.49 17.04
CA LEU A 611 15.27 -10.20 18.01
C LEU A 611 13.80 -10.12 17.59
N VAL A 612 13.20 -11.26 17.29
CA VAL A 612 11.77 -11.37 16.98
C VAL A 612 11.04 -11.91 18.19
N LYS A 613 10.00 -11.21 18.63
CA LYS A 613 9.10 -11.60 19.72
C LYS A 613 7.74 -11.96 19.12
N GLY A 614 7.23 -13.13 19.47
CA GLY A 614 5.92 -13.61 19.02
C GLY A 614 5.32 -14.64 19.96
N THR A 615 4.23 -15.29 19.56
CA THR A 615 3.53 -16.28 20.40
C THR A 615 3.10 -17.49 19.60
N LEU A 616 3.40 -18.68 20.12
CA LEU A 616 2.96 -19.96 19.58
C LEU A 616 1.72 -20.46 20.35
N LEU A 617 0.72 -20.92 19.60
CA LEU A 617 -0.45 -21.64 20.13
C LEU A 617 -0.29 -23.12 19.82
N THR A 618 -0.33 -23.96 20.85
CA THR A 618 -0.25 -25.42 20.68
C THR A 618 -1.47 -26.09 21.30
N ALA A 619 -2.18 -26.87 20.49
CA ALA A 619 -3.27 -27.72 20.98
C ALA A 619 -2.67 -28.85 21.83
N THR A 620 -3.15 -28.99 23.06
CA THR A 620 -2.73 -30.03 24.00
C THR A 620 -3.97 -30.74 24.54
N THR A 621 -3.97 -32.06 24.46
CA THR A 621 -5.06 -32.89 24.98
C THR A 621 -4.78 -33.23 26.45
N SER A 622 -5.66 -32.85 27.34
CA SER A 622 -5.59 -33.25 28.75
C SER A 622 -5.82 -34.76 28.90
N GLY A 623 -5.47 -35.33 30.06
CA GLY A 623 -5.74 -36.74 30.38
C GLY A 623 -7.22 -37.14 30.32
N THR A 624 -8.15 -36.19 30.21
CA THR A 624 -9.60 -36.40 30.05
C THR A 624 -10.09 -36.34 28.59
N GLY A 625 -9.18 -36.14 27.62
CA GLY A 625 -9.52 -36.00 26.20
C GLY A 625 -9.91 -34.58 25.77
N ALA A 626 -10.03 -33.62 26.70
CA ALA A 626 -10.31 -32.23 26.34
C ALA A 626 -9.09 -31.58 25.68
N VAL A 627 -9.28 -30.98 24.50
CA VAL A 627 -8.28 -30.19 23.79
C VAL A 627 -8.24 -28.77 24.39
N THR A 628 -7.10 -28.38 24.91
CA THR A 628 -6.81 -27.03 25.43
C THR A 628 -5.73 -26.39 24.58
N THR A 629 -5.62 -25.06 24.59
CA THR A 629 -4.56 -24.34 23.88
C THR A 629 -3.55 -23.81 24.87
N VAL A 630 -2.29 -24.23 24.73
CA VAL A 630 -1.17 -23.67 25.48
C VAL A 630 -0.64 -22.47 24.71
N ILE A 631 -0.58 -21.32 25.38
CA ILE A 631 -0.04 -20.06 24.86
C ILE A 631 1.41 -19.97 25.31
N THR A 632 2.35 -19.99 24.37
CA THR A 632 3.79 -19.93 24.67
C THR A 632 4.42 -18.73 23.98
N PRO A 633 4.83 -17.68 24.71
CA PRO A 633 5.68 -16.62 24.16
C PRO A 633 6.97 -17.22 23.60
N LYS A 634 7.42 -16.72 22.46
CA LYS A 634 8.65 -17.15 21.80
C LYS A 634 9.48 -15.96 21.37
N GLU A 635 10.78 -16.12 21.53
CA GLU A 635 11.79 -15.19 21.08
C GLU A 635 12.74 -15.92 20.15
N TYR A 636 13.09 -15.29 19.03
CA TYR A 636 14.05 -15.81 18.06
C TYR A 636 15.09 -14.74 17.78
N GLU A 637 16.35 -15.12 17.98
CA GLU A 637 17.49 -14.27 17.67
C GLU A 637 18.10 -14.70 16.33
N GLY A 638 18.51 -13.71 15.54
CA GLY A 638 19.22 -13.91 14.29
C GLY A 638 20.33 -12.88 14.13
N SER A 639 21.42 -13.26 13.47
CA SER A 639 22.49 -12.32 13.13
C SER A 639 23.04 -12.64 11.75
N TYR A 640 23.43 -11.63 11.00
CA TYR A 640 24.16 -11.80 9.75
C TYR A 640 25.11 -10.64 9.49
N LYS A 641 26.12 -10.90 8.66
CA LYS A 641 27.14 -9.93 8.27
C LYS A 641 27.33 -9.95 6.77
N GLU A 642 27.44 -8.77 6.18
CA GLU A 642 27.58 -8.63 4.73
C GLU A 642 28.67 -7.63 4.35
N PHE A 643 29.33 -7.93 3.23
CA PHE A 643 30.22 -7.01 2.53
C PHE A 643 29.55 -6.56 1.23
N LEU A 644 29.46 -5.24 1.05
CA LEU A 644 28.78 -4.55 -0.02
C LEU A 644 29.79 -3.70 -0.81
N PRO A 645 30.54 -4.31 -1.76
CA PRO A 645 31.38 -3.56 -2.68
C PRO A 645 30.53 -2.72 -3.65
N SER A 646 31.07 -1.56 -4.02
CA SER A 646 30.48 -0.66 -5.02
C SER A 646 31.59 -0.05 -5.88
N ALA A 647 31.31 0.03 -7.19
CA ALA A 647 32.16 0.68 -8.17
C ALA A 647 31.27 1.46 -9.14
N ASN A 648 31.53 2.75 -9.28
CA ASN A 648 30.81 3.63 -10.21
C ASN A 648 31.81 4.39 -11.08
N VAL A 649 31.56 4.45 -12.38
CA VAL A 649 32.42 5.13 -13.35
C VAL A 649 31.57 5.96 -14.31
N THR A 650 32.00 7.19 -14.55
CA THR A 650 31.45 8.10 -15.56
C THR A 650 32.55 8.46 -16.55
N ILE A 651 32.24 8.36 -17.84
CA ILE A 651 33.13 8.67 -18.95
C ILE A 651 32.52 9.80 -19.77
N ASP A 652 33.28 10.87 -19.95
CA ASP A 652 32.88 12.02 -20.76
C ASP A 652 33.15 11.68 -22.23
N LEU A 653 32.13 11.21 -22.96
CA LEU A 653 32.30 10.85 -24.38
C LEU A 653 32.49 12.11 -25.24
N ASN A 654 31.71 13.16 -24.94
CA ASN A 654 31.83 14.53 -25.45
C ASN A 654 31.10 15.50 -24.49
N ASP A 655 31.06 16.79 -24.81
CA ASP A 655 30.52 17.85 -23.95
C ASP A 655 29.04 17.63 -23.54
N ASN A 656 28.29 16.93 -24.38
CA ASN A 656 26.85 16.70 -24.24
C ASN A 656 26.47 15.25 -23.91
N LEU A 657 27.44 14.32 -23.87
CA LEU A 657 27.18 12.88 -23.71
C LEU A 657 28.10 12.25 -22.67
N LEU A 658 27.49 11.70 -21.63
CA LEU A 658 28.15 10.97 -20.56
C LEU A 658 27.72 9.50 -20.59
N LEU A 659 28.69 8.59 -20.51
CA LEU A 659 28.43 7.16 -20.28
C LEU A 659 28.66 6.84 -18.80
N ARG A 660 27.69 6.18 -18.15
CA ARG A 660 27.78 5.75 -16.75
C ARG A 660 27.68 4.24 -16.63
N LEU A 661 28.61 3.67 -15.88
CA LEU A 661 28.69 2.24 -15.58
C LEU A 661 28.73 2.08 -14.06
N ALA A 662 28.01 1.09 -13.54
CA ALA A 662 28.00 0.78 -12.11
C ALA A 662 27.97 -0.74 -11.90
N ALA A 663 28.74 -1.20 -10.92
CA ALA A 663 28.73 -2.58 -10.45
C ALA A 663 28.77 -2.56 -8.92
N SER A 664 27.79 -3.19 -8.28
CA SER A 664 27.68 -3.18 -6.81
C SER A 664 26.94 -4.41 -6.30
N ARG A 665 27.14 -4.72 -5.02
CA ARG A 665 26.30 -5.64 -4.25
C ARG A 665 25.52 -4.82 -3.22
N SER A 666 24.22 -5.06 -3.14
CA SER A 666 23.33 -4.45 -2.14
C SER A 666 22.59 -5.54 -1.36
N LEU A 667 21.95 -5.16 -0.26
CA LEU A 667 21.10 -6.04 0.55
C LEU A 667 19.70 -5.44 0.69
N THR A 668 18.69 -6.29 0.87
CA THR A 668 17.35 -5.87 1.29
C THR A 668 16.90 -6.81 2.39
N ARG A 669 16.38 -6.22 3.46
CA ARG A 669 15.88 -6.96 4.63
C ARG A 669 14.45 -7.45 4.36
N PRO A 670 14.05 -8.62 4.90
CA PRO A 670 12.65 -9.01 4.93
C PRO A 670 11.79 -7.93 5.59
N SER A 671 10.50 -7.88 5.26
CA SER A 671 9.63 -6.97 5.98
C SER A 671 9.53 -7.33 7.46
N LEU A 672 9.23 -6.35 8.31
CA LEU A 672 9.05 -6.59 9.75
C LEU A 672 7.87 -7.53 10.02
N ALA A 673 6.83 -7.48 9.19
CA ALA A 673 5.69 -8.39 9.27
C ALA A 673 6.04 -9.83 8.86
N ASP A 674 6.96 -10.04 7.92
CA ASP A 674 7.40 -11.38 7.50
C ASP A 674 8.30 -12.05 8.55
N LEU A 675 8.95 -11.24 9.41
CA LEU A 675 9.75 -11.75 10.52
C LEU A 675 8.89 -12.31 11.66
N ARG A 676 7.59 -11.95 11.73
CA ARG A 676 6.72 -12.35 12.84
C ARG A 676 6.68 -13.86 13.02
N THR A 677 6.67 -14.32 14.27
CA THR A 677 6.52 -15.74 14.61
C THR A 677 5.05 -16.21 14.52
N ALA A 678 4.40 -15.93 13.40
CA ALA A 678 3.04 -16.36 13.15
C ALA A 678 2.73 -16.37 11.66
N THR A 679 2.30 -17.53 11.16
CA THR A 679 1.52 -17.61 9.94
C THR A 679 0.06 -17.67 10.35
N VAL A 680 -0.69 -16.64 9.98
CA VAL A 680 -2.14 -16.61 10.18
C VAL A 680 -2.74 -16.55 8.79
N PRO A 681 -3.09 -17.71 8.22
CA PRO A 681 -3.76 -17.72 6.95
C PRO A 681 -5.17 -17.18 7.17
N ASN A 682 -5.50 -16.08 6.50
CA ASN A 682 -6.86 -15.57 6.40
C ASN A 682 -7.71 -16.37 5.39
N SER A 683 -7.14 -17.41 4.79
CA SER A 683 -7.73 -18.24 3.74
C SER A 683 -7.23 -19.67 3.89
N SER A 684 -8.15 -20.63 3.75
CA SER A 684 -7.81 -22.07 3.73
C SER A 684 -6.81 -22.41 2.62
N LEU A 685 -6.86 -21.69 1.48
CA LEU A 685 -5.89 -21.88 0.41
C LEU A 685 -4.49 -21.43 0.82
N VAL A 686 -4.37 -20.32 1.56
CA VAL A 686 -3.08 -19.84 2.07
C VAL A 686 -2.54 -20.78 3.14
N SER A 687 -3.41 -21.34 4.00
CA SER A 687 -3.02 -22.39 4.97
C SER A 687 -2.45 -23.59 4.23
N ASP A 688 -3.17 -24.06 3.22
CA ASP A 688 -2.81 -25.26 2.48
C ASP A 688 -1.49 -25.05 1.70
N VAL A 689 -1.29 -23.90 1.07
CA VAL A 689 -0.05 -23.54 0.36
C VAL A 689 1.12 -23.42 1.30
N TYR A 690 0.90 -22.91 2.51
CA TYR A 690 1.94 -22.86 3.53
C TYR A 690 2.31 -24.27 4.02
N GLU A 691 1.33 -25.10 4.36
CA GLU A 691 1.55 -26.43 4.92
C GLU A 691 2.06 -27.43 3.88
N ARG A 692 1.64 -27.29 2.63
CA ARG A 692 1.87 -28.29 1.56
C ARG A 692 2.65 -27.73 0.36
N GLY A 693 3.05 -26.46 0.40
CA GLY A 693 3.78 -25.82 -0.69
C GLY A 693 3.02 -25.87 -2.01
N GLN A 694 3.76 -26.13 -3.10
CA GLN A 694 3.21 -26.27 -4.45
C GLN A 694 2.05 -27.29 -4.55
N THR A 695 2.03 -28.33 -3.68
CA THR A 695 1.02 -29.39 -3.76
C THR A 695 -0.37 -28.95 -3.31
N ALA A 696 -0.50 -27.80 -2.64
CA ALA A 696 -1.81 -27.17 -2.38
C ALA A 696 -2.29 -26.26 -3.50
N ILE A 697 -1.38 -25.76 -4.34
CA ILE A 697 -1.72 -25.01 -5.57
C ILE A 697 -2.07 -25.99 -6.69
N ASP A 698 -1.43 -27.16 -6.71
CA ASP A 698 -1.66 -28.26 -7.64
C ASP A 698 -2.40 -29.42 -6.95
N PRO A 699 -3.72 -29.32 -6.69
CA PRO A 699 -4.48 -30.53 -6.42
C PRO A 699 -4.32 -31.43 -7.64
N ALA A 700 -3.91 -32.68 -7.43
CA ALA A 700 -3.65 -33.65 -8.49
C ALA A 700 -4.89 -33.84 -9.39
N THR A 701 -5.00 -33.03 -10.45
CA THR A 701 -5.95 -33.24 -11.53
C THR A 701 -5.27 -34.13 -12.56
N ALA A 702 -5.93 -35.25 -12.89
CA ALA A 702 -5.43 -36.34 -13.73
C ALA A 702 -5.00 -35.94 -15.16
N ALA A 703 -5.15 -34.68 -15.57
CA ALA A 703 -4.52 -34.10 -16.74
C ALA A 703 -4.13 -32.65 -16.45
N ALA A 704 -2.84 -32.31 -16.57
CA ALA A 704 -2.35 -30.94 -16.46
C ALA A 704 -1.69 -30.50 -17.77
N TRP A 705 -2.13 -29.36 -18.32
CA TRP A 705 -1.45 -28.68 -19.42
C TRP A 705 -0.26 -27.91 -18.88
N ARG A 706 0.97 -28.28 -19.27
CA ARG A 706 2.19 -27.55 -18.88
C ARG A 706 3.12 -27.42 -20.08
N GLY A 707 3.35 -26.18 -20.53
CA GLY A 707 4.40 -25.88 -21.52
C GLY A 707 4.35 -26.74 -22.78
N ARG A 708 3.21 -26.76 -23.49
CA ARG A 708 2.96 -27.58 -24.70
C ARG A 708 3.04 -29.09 -24.50
N ARG A 709 2.89 -29.60 -23.27
CA ARG A 709 2.84 -31.03 -22.98
C ARG A 709 1.54 -31.38 -22.26
N LEU A 710 0.99 -32.54 -22.60
CA LEU A 710 -0.08 -33.20 -21.84
C LEU A 710 0.57 -34.14 -20.84
N ILE A 711 0.32 -33.94 -19.55
CA ILE A 711 0.84 -34.79 -18.48
C ILE A 711 -0.33 -35.52 -17.83
N PHE A 712 -0.29 -36.84 -17.89
CA PHE A 712 -1.22 -37.75 -17.24
C PHE A 712 -0.49 -38.48 -16.12
N GLN A 713 -1.09 -38.54 -14.93
CA GLN A 713 -0.58 -39.31 -13.79
C GLN A 713 -1.74 -40.13 -13.22
N ASP A 714 -1.62 -41.45 -13.27
CA ASP A 714 -2.65 -42.41 -12.83
C ASP A 714 -4.05 -42.15 -13.42
N ALA A 715 -4.10 -41.60 -14.65
CA ALA A 715 -5.34 -41.25 -15.33
C ALA A 715 -6.00 -42.49 -15.94
N ALA A 716 -7.33 -42.55 -15.97
CA ALA A 716 -7.99 -43.62 -16.72
C ALA A 716 -7.74 -43.40 -18.21
N LEU A 717 -7.43 -44.46 -18.97
CA LEU A 717 -7.13 -44.34 -20.40
C LEU A 717 -8.28 -43.67 -21.18
N SER A 718 -9.53 -43.85 -20.75
CA SER A 718 -10.69 -43.14 -21.32
C SER A 718 -10.59 -41.61 -21.19
N GLU A 719 -10.05 -41.10 -20.08
CA GLU A 719 -9.78 -39.68 -19.86
C GLU A 719 -8.62 -39.20 -20.72
N VAL A 720 -7.56 -40.02 -20.82
CA VAL A 720 -6.39 -39.74 -21.70
C VAL A 720 -6.83 -39.61 -23.16
N VAL A 721 -7.66 -40.54 -23.65
CA VAL A 721 -8.17 -40.56 -25.02
C VAL A 721 -9.15 -39.41 -25.27
N ALA A 722 -10.02 -39.08 -24.30
CA ALA A 722 -10.93 -37.95 -24.41
C ALA A 722 -10.18 -36.61 -24.50
N GLU A 723 -9.09 -36.47 -23.76
CA GLU A 723 -8.24 -35.28 -23.80
C GLU A 723 -7.46 -35.20 -25.10
N LEU A 724 -6.88 -36.31 -25.58
CA LEU A 724 -6.20 -36.36 -26.88
C LEU A 724 -7.12 -35.98 -28.04
N ALA A 725 -8.40 -36.39 -27.99
CA ALA A 725 -9.39 -36.07 -29.02
C ALA A 725 -9.66 -34.56 -29.14
N ARG A 726 -9.39 -33.74 -28.11
CA ARG A 726 -9.52 -32.28 -28.19
C ARG A 726 -8.47 -31.61 -29.07
N TYR A 727 -7.37 -32.31 -29.35
CA TYR A 727 -6.24 -31.80 -30.14
C TYR A 727 -6.18 -32.43 -31.53
N THR A 728 -7.26 -33.10 -31.95
CA THR A 728 -7.36 -33.77 -33.25
C THR A 728 -8.76 -33.61 -33.81
N ASP A 729 -8.91 -33.34 -35.11
CA ASP A 729 -10.23 -33.28 -35.78
C ASP A 729 -10.84 -34.68 -36.05
N THR A 730 -10.38 -35.70 -35.32
CA THR A 730 -10.60 -37.12 -35.62
C THR A 730 -11.26 -37.78 -34.42
N ARG A 731 -12.41 -38.42 -34.61
CA ARG A 731 -13.14 -39.07 -33.52
C ARG A 731 -12.34 -40.28 -33.04
N MET A 732 -12.07 -40.37 -31.74
CA MET A 732 -11.39 -41.51 -31.13
C MET A 732 -12.38 -42.44 -30.44
N ARG A 733 -12.22 -43.75 -30.63
CA ARG A 733 -13.07 -44.77 -29.98
C ARG A 733 -12.23 -45.88 -29.38
N ILE A 734 -12.48 -46.16 -28.10
CA ILE A 734 -11.90 -47.31 -27.41
C ILE A 734 -12.70 -48.56 -27.76
N VAL A 735 -12.03 -49.56 -28.32
CA VAL A 735 -12.70 -50.77 -28.84
C VAL A 735 -13.09 -51.72 -27.70
N ASP A 736 -12.26 -51.80 -26.65
CA ASP A 736 -12.50 -52.60 -25.46
C ASP A 736 -12.77 -51.69 -24.24
N PRO A 737 -13.99 -51.69 -23.66
CA PRO A 737 -14.31 -50.90 -22.47
C PRO A 737 -13.43 -51.19 -21.25
N ALA A 738 -12.87 -52.40 -21.12
CA ALA A 738 -11.96 -52.74 -20.03
C ALA A 738 -10.64 -51.96 -20.15
N LEU A 739 -10.16 -51.75 -21.38
CA LEU A 739 -8.97 -50.95 -21.68
C LEU A 739 -9.15 -49.48 -21.25
N GLY A 740 -10.35 -48.92 -21.40
CA GLY A 740 -10.65 -47.54 -20.99
C GLY A 740 -10.52 -47.28 -19.48
N ARG A 741 -10.49 -48.34 -18.66
CA ARG A 741 -10.30 -48.27 -17.20
C ARG A 741 -8.84 -48.43 -16.78
N GLN A 742 -7.95 -48.80 -17.69
CA GLN A 742 -6.53 -48.97 -17.39
C GLN A 742 -5.93 -47.62 -16.98
N ARG A 743 -5.14 -47.63 -15.91
CA ARG A 743 -4.46 -46.44 -15.38
C ARG A 743 -3.18 -46.18 -16.15
N VAL A 744 -2.97 -44.92 -16.52
CA VAL A 744 -1.88 -44.49 -17.40
C VAL A 744 -1.21 -43.26 -16.82
N THR A 745 0.12 -43.34 -16.74
CA THR A 745 1.00 -42.20 -16.45
C THR A 745 1.85 -41.96 -17.69
N ALA A 746 1.70 -40.80 -18.33
CA ALA A 746 2.37 -40.48 -19.58
C ALA A 746 2.54 -38.98 -19.78
N ILE A 747 3.60 -38.60 -20.50
CA ILE A 747 3.84 -37.22 -20.93
C ILE A 747 3.84 -37.22 -22.45
N ILE A 748 2.87 -36.52 -23.06
CA ILE A 748 2.70 -36.43 -24.51
C ILE A 748 3.02 -34.99 -24.94
N PRO A 749 4.15 -34.76 -25.63
CA PRO A 749 4.44 -33.43 -26.17
C PRO A 749 3.50 -33.11 -27.33
N LEU A 750 2.97 -31.89 -27.34
CA LEU A 750 2.09 -31.40 -28.41
C LEU A 750 2.89 -30.86 -29.59
N ASP A 751 4.15 -30.47 -29.37
CA ASP A 751 5.11 -30.06 -30.38
C ASP A 751 6.10 -31.19 -30.71
N GLY A 752 6.46 -31.29 -31.99
CA GLY A 752 7.39 -32.31 -32.51
C GLY A 752 6.92 -32.95 -33.81
N PRO A 753 7.76 -33.76 -34.46
CA PRO A 753 7.43 -34.40 -35.73
C PRO A 753 6.27 -35.41 -35.60
N GLY A 754 5.39 -35.41 -36.61
CA GLY A 754 4.17 -36.25 -36.66
C GLY A 754 2.94 -35.58 -36.03
N SER A 755 1.81 -36.28 -36.00
CA SER A 755 0.60 -35.81 -35.30
C SER A 755 0.65 -36.15 -33.81
N VAL A 756 -0.18 -35.47 -32.99
CA VAL A 756 -0.34 -35.78 -31.56
C VAL A 756 -0.78 -37.25 -31.37
N VAL A 757 -1.58 -37.78 -32.30
CA VAL A 757 -1.99 -39.20 -32.34
C VAL A 757 -0.78 -40.12 -32.51
N ASP A 758 0.13 -39.82 -33.44
CA ASP A 758 1.28 -40.68 -33.69
C ASP A 758 2.27 -40.66 -32.51
N ARG A 759 2.33 -39.54 -31.79
CA ARG A 759 3.12 -39.45 -30.55
C ARG A 759 2.46 -40.21 -29.41
N ALA A 760 1.15 -40.07 -29.23
CA ALA A 760 0.38 -40.81 -28.25
C ALA A 760 0.48 -42.32 -28.49
N ASP A 761 0.36 -42.77 -29.75
CA ASP A 761 0.51 -44.19 -30.12
C ASP A 761 1.85 -44.76 -29.69
N ARG A 762 2.94 -43.98 -29.82
CA ARG A 762 4.30 -44.40 -29.42
C ARG A 762 4.51 -44.43 -27.90
N LEU A 763 3.90 -43.49 -27.18
CA LEU A 763 4.19 -43.22 -25.77
C LEU A 763 3.21 -43.91 -24.81
N LEU A 764 2.04 -44.32 -25.29
CA LEU A 764 1.03 -45.00 -24.50
C LEU A 764 1.09 -46.52 -24.72
N PRO A 765 0.68 -47.33 -23.73
CA PRO A 765 0.63 -48.80 -23.86
C PRO A 765 -0.57 -49.29 -24.70
N ILE A 766 -0.88 -48.58 -25.79
CA ILE A 766 -2.04 -48.80 -26.65
C ILE A 766 -1.62 -48.68 -28.11
N ARG A 767 -2.48 -49.16 -29.01
CA ARG A 767 -2.34 -49.00 -30.46
C ARG A 767 -3.49 -48.15 -31.00
N LEU A 768 -3.15 -47.04 -31.64
CA LEU A 768 -4.06 -46.10 -32.30
C LEU A 768 -4.04 -46.38 -33.80
N THR A 769 -5.14 -46.92 -34.33
CA THR A 769 -5.26 -47.28 -35.75
C THR A 769 -6.26 -46.36 -36.44
N ARG A 770 -5.86 -45.69 -37.53
CA ARG A 770 -6.76 -44.88 -38.36
C ARG A 770 -7.62 -45.80 -39.24
N GLY A 771 -8.94 -45.73 -39.08
CA GLY A 771 -9.91 -46.40 -39.95
C GLY A 771 -10.27 -45.58 -41.19
N GLY A 772 -10.86 -46.23 -42.19
CA GLY A 772 -11.16 -45.65 -43.51
C GLY A 772 -12.17 -44.50 -43.56
N GLN A 773 -12.78 -44.11 -42.43
CA GLN A 773 -13.74 -43.00 -42.33
C GLN A 773 -13.28 -41.86 -41.41
N GLY A 774 -11.97 -41.73 -41.14
CA GLY A 774 -11.46 -40.65 -40.26
C GLY A 774 -11.78 -40.85 -38.77
N GLU A 775 -11.91 -42.11 -38.34
CA GLU A 775 -12.02 -42.49 -36.94
C GLU A 775 -10.71 -43.18 -36.49
N VAL A 776 -10.23 -42.89 -35.29
CA VAL A 776 -9.07 -43.58 -34.68
C VAL A 776 -9.57 -44.58 -33.65
N THR A 777 -9.28 -45.85 -33.88
CA THR A 777 -9.59 -46.91 -32.91
C THR A 777 -8.43 -47.14 -31.95
N VAL A 778 -8.72 -47.14 -30.65
CA VAL A 778 -7.78 -47.43 -29.57
C VAL A 778 -7.91 -48.90 -29.18
N ARG A 779 -6.81 -49.65 -29.28
CA ARG A 779 -6.71 -51.07 -28.92
C ARG A 779 -5.56 -51.31 -27.96
N ALA A 780 -5.58 -52.42 -27.23
CA ALA A 780 -4.40 -52.87 -26.51
C ALA A 780 -3.26 -53.14 -27.50
N ARG A 781 -2.02 -52.88 -27.08
CA ARG A 781 -0.84 -53.23 -27.87
C ARG A 781 -0.58 -54.72 -27.88
#